data_AF-A0A926WB37-F1
#
_entry.id   AF-A0A926WB37-F1
#
_cell.length_a   1.000
_cell.length_b   1.000
_cell.length_c   1.000
_cell.angle_alpha   90.00
_cell.angle_beta   90.00
_cell.angle_gamma   90.00
#
_symmetry.space_group_name_H-M   'P 1'
#
loop_
_entity.id
_entity.type
_entity.pdbx_description
1 polymer ?
#
loop_
_entity_poly.entity_id
_entity_poly.type
_entity_poly.pdbx_seq_one_letter_code
_entity_poly.pdbx_strand_id
1 'polypeptide(L)'
;MDRFTVEVISQTPNPQQTIYAAMHQDYAEGFVVHDRDHWPSEERCGEIIVTSLLKGGRGHYGPLEHPQIVLNVGWFPHSCMQQIRTHRVGVSFDVQCLAGDTEVTFVQASGSLRKIKIAELYDLWANGEKASRERKILGRNGEPLGNYRRSCKTRFKKMRLRVLNEETGVFEIGHIQDVMCSGAQPVYRLTLADGKTLDCTTNHRLYTSQGWQRMGEALGLVTGTDNQVLAITQDCELMTNGVVRPKALYSQKNWLAAQINQGSTAQQIAQQCSCSAEVIRYWARQFQLSLPSSRHLGLKTIAGTGLYRDKIWLQNQLAQGLHADEIAALAGCSVESVKKWAYAYGLELNKRPPGSESPWNRGTKGYSLNLSKESLEKRRINAKTFTKRGAESNFWKGGTSTERELIGAWTRQVAPQVHARFNYICQGCGEQGSNLHAHHLVPVFADESLAYEFENLVSLCRQCHEYIHHKNLEAEFAADFRPITEPQFWAAKPKPAGRKLQAHPVKVVGVEYLGVQTTYDLEVAGRWHNFVANGVVVHNSFRYTGQRILDVVDGKHEVEEVFYLRPLGFYTDRQGKKYEYTEAQRNNDIAWCLEASRRYKERIEQGFAEEHARGLIPFDIRQHWVMSANVRSLMHLLDLRWKADAQLEAQKMCEVIWPHFQAWVPAVAAWYEENRLKKARLAP
;
A
#
# COMPACT_ATOMS: atom_id res chain seq x y z
N MET A 1 20.38 -34.55 -1.32
CA MET A 1 19.38 -33.83 -0.47
C MET A 1 20.08 -32.72 0.29
N ASP A 2 21.16 -32.19 -0.29
CA ASP A 2 22.29 -31.70 0.50
C ASP A 2 22.14 -30.21 0.81
N ARG A 3 21.14 -29.57 0.19
CA ARG A 3 20.71 -28.21 0.47
C ARG A 3 19.71 -28.14 1.63
N PHE A 4 19.15 -29.26 2.12
CA PHE A 4 18.19 -29.24 3.22
C PHE A 4 18.86 -28.70 4.49
N THR A 5 18.31 -27.63 5.04
CA THR A 5 18.93 -26.94 6.18
C THR A 5 17.87 -26.57 7.20
N VAL A 6 18.22 -26.74 8.47
CA VAL A 6 17.46 -26.21 9.60
C VAL A 6 18.43 -25.50 10.51
N GLU A 7 18.12 -24.26 10.88
CA GLU A 7 18.93 -23.45 11.81
C GLU A 7 18.05 -22.94 12.94
N VAL A 8 18.62 -22.83 14.15
CA VAL A 8 17.93 -22.23 15.29
C VAL A 8 17.94 -20.71 15.16
N ILE A 9 16.75 -20.09 15.16
CA ILE A 9 16.59 -18.64 15.25
C ILE A 9 16.64 -18.20 16.71
N SER A 10 15.86 -18.85 17.57
CA SER A 10 15.82 -18.58 19.00
C SER A 10 15.30 -19.80 19.76
N GLN A 11 15.67 -19.92 21.03
CA GLN A 11 15.19 -21.00 21.89
C GLN A 11 15.24 -20.57 23.36
N THR A 12 14.47 -21.25 24.20
CA THR A 12 14.51 -21.05 25.66
C THR A 12 15.90 -21.41 26.18
N PRO A 13 16.66 -20.52 26.87
CA PRO A 13 18.06 -20.77 27.24
C PRO A 13 18.27 -21.92 28.23
N ASN A 14 17.45 -22.01 29.28
CA ASN A 14 17.48 -23.08 30.29
C ASN A 14 16.15 -23.86 30.25
N PRO A 15 15.92 -24.67 29.21
CA PRO A 15 14.64 -25.30 28.97
C PRO A 15 14.30 -26.35 30.05
N GLN A 16 15.26 -27.08 30.59
CA GLN A 16 15.02 -28.08 31.63
C GLN A 16 14.74 -27.41 32.98
N GLN A 17 15.38 -26.30 33.34
CA GLN A 17 14.93 -25.50 34.48
C GLN A 17 13.50 -24.98 34.30
N THR A 18 13.13 -24.59 33.08
CA THR A 18 11.77 -24.13 32.77
C THR A 18 10.75 -25.26 32.94
N ILE A 19 11.05 -26.48 32.46
CA ILE A 19 10.20 -27.66 32.66
C ILE A 19 10.14 -28.03 34.14
N TYR A 20 11.26 -27.97 34.86
CA TYR A 20 11.34 -28.24 36.30
C TYR A 20 10.44 -27.28 37.09
N ALA A 21 10.50 -25.98 36.81
CA ALA A 21 9.67 -24.97 37.46
C ALA A 21 8.18 -25.22 37.18
N ALA A 22 7.83 -25.54 35.93
CA ALA A 22 6.45 -25.90 35.55
C ALA A 22 5.95 -27.15 36.30
N MET A 23 6.80 -28.16 36.45
CA MET A 23 6.48 -29.36 37.23
C MET A 23 6.22 -29.06 38.72
N HIS A 24 6.94 -28.10 39.31
CA HIS A 24 6.83 -27.77 40.74
C HIS A 24 5.70 -26.80 41.05
N GLN A 25 5.24 -26.00 40.08
CA GLN A 25 4.16 -25.03 40.27
C GLN A 25 2.84 -25.65 40.73
N ASP A 26 2.55 -26.88 40.30
CA ASP A 26 1.32 -27.57 40.66
C ASP A 26 1.28 -28.05 42.14
N TYR A 27 2.44 -28.05 42.82
CA TYR A 27 2.59 -28.57 44.18
C TYR A 27 3.21 -27.57 45.17
N ALA A 28 3.58 -26.37 44.71
CA ALA A 28 4.20 -25.35 45.56
C ALA A 28 3.15 -24.46 46.23
N GLU A 29 3.23 -24.29 47.55
CA GLU A 29 2.41 -23.31 48.30
C GLU A 29 2.85 -21.86 48.02
N GLY A 30 4.11 -21.67 47.60
CA GLY A 30 4.69 -20.38 47.24
C GLY A 30 4.73 -20.11 45.73
N PHE A 31 5.04 -18.86 45.36
CA PHE A 31 5.24 -18.48 43.96
C PHE A 31 6.61 -18.99 43.49
N VAL A 32 6.64 -20.03 42.65
CA VAL A 32 7.84 -20.83 42.31
C VAL A 32 9.04 -20.01 41.81
N VAL A 33 8.78 -18.86 41.20
CA VAL A 33 9.85 -17.95 40.73
C VAL A 33 10.66 -17.35 41.89
N HIS A 34 10.09 -17.22 43.09
CA HIS A 34 10.83 -16.73 44.26
C HIS A 34 11.93 -17.68 44.72
N ASP A 35 11.82 -18.98 44.39
CA ASP A 35 12.83 -19.99 44.72
C ASP A 35 13.83 -20.23 43.59
N ARG A 36 13.86 -19.37 42.56
CA ARG A 36 14.70 -19.55 41.37
C ARG A 36 16.18 -19.73 41.69
N ASP A 37 16.69 -19.03 42.70
CA ASP A 37 18.09 -19.12 43.13
C ASP A 37 18.43 -20.47 43.78
N HIS A 38 17.41 -21.23 44.20
CA HIS A 38 17.54 -22.57 44.76
C HIS A 38 17.25 -23.69 43.75
N TRP A 39 16.90 -23.34 42.50
CA TRP A 39 16.66 -24.36 41.48
C TRP A 39 17.94 -25.15 41.18
N PRO A 40 17.85 -26.48 40.96
CA PRO A 40 18.99 -27.26 40.53
C PRO A 40 19.58 -26.75 39.21
N SER A 41 20.82 -27.14 38.91
CA SER A 41 21.43 -26.87 37.59
C SER A 41 20.55 -27.40 36.45
N GLU A 42 20.74 -26.86 35.24
CA GLU A 42 20.03 -27.30 34.04
C GLU A 42 20.15 -28.82 33.81
N GLU A 43 21.35 -29.38 34.02
CA GLU A 43 21.64 -30.81 33.93
C GLU A 43 20.86 -31.62 34.98
N ARG A 44 20.89 -31.17 36.25
CA ARG A 44 20.19 -31.85 37.34
C ARG A 44 18.68 -31.77 37.19
N CYS A 45 18.17 -30.64 36.70
CA CYS A 45 16.76 -30.49 36.31
C CYS A 45 16.37 -31.53 35.25
N GLY A 46 17.24 -31.76 34.26
CA GLY A 46 17.07 -32.80 33.25
C GLY A 46 16.89 -34.21 33.82
N GLU A 47 17.76 -34.62 34.75
CA GLU A 47 17.68 -35.92 35.43
C GLU A 47 16.37 -36.08 36.21
N ILE A 48 15.96 -35.01 36.90
CA ILE A 48 14.71 -34.97 37.66
C ILE A 48 13.51 -35.08 36.73
N ILE A 49 13.47 -34.36 35.62
CA ILE A 49 12.41 -34.43 34.61
C ILE A 49 12.26 -35.86 34.09
N VAL A 50 13.37 -36.49 33.71
CA VAL A 50 13.34 -37.87 33.21
C VAL A 50 12.79 -38.81 34.27
N THR A 51 13.27 -38.71 35.52
CA THR A 51 12.87 -39.62 36.59
C THR A 51 11.42 -39.39 37.06
N SER A 52 10.99 -38.14 37.15
CA SER A 52 9.70 -37.75 37.73
C SER A 52 8.56 -37.76 36.73
N LEU A 53 8.81 -37.32 35.48
CA LEU A 53 7.77 -37.12 34.45
C LEU A 53 7.74 -38.22 33.38
N LEU A 54 8.91 -38.72 32.95
CA LEU A 54 9.02 -39.54 31.74
C LEU A 54 9.21 -41.05 32.01
N LYS A 55 10.02 -41.40 33.02
CA LYS A 55 10.33 -42.80 33.37
C LYS A 55 9.13 -43.51 34.00
N GLY A 56 8.99 -44.81 33.73
CA GLY A 56 7.91 -45.63 34.30
C GLY A 56 6.52 -45.42 33.67
N GLY A 57 6.42 -44.76 32.51
CA GLY A 57 5.15 -44.59 31.80
C GLY A 57 4.20 -43.54 32.42
N ARG A 58 4.70 -42.68 33.31
CA ARG A 58 3.90 -41.68 34.03
C ARG A 58 3.22 -40.64 33.13
N GLY A 59 3.80 -40.36 31.96
CA GLY A 59 3.12 -39.65 30.86
C GLY A 59 2.70 -38.20 31.14
N HIS A 60 3.30 -37.54 32.13
CA HIS A 60 2.98 -36.15 32.44
C HIS A 60 3.74 -35.19 31.50
N TYR A 61 3.19 -35.00 30.29
CA TYR A 61 3.83 -34.23 29.22
C TYR A 61 3.54 -32.72 29.26
N GLY A 62 2.60 -32.25 30.10
CA GLY A 62 2.23 -30.83 30.22
C GLY A 62 3.42 -29.90 30.47
N PRO A 63 4.32 -30.22 31.43
CA PRO A 63 5.50 -29.41 31.69
C PRO A 63 6.45 -29.24 30.49
N LEU A 64 6.41 -30.16 29.51
CA LEU A 64 7.23 -30.09 28.29
C LEU A 64 6.67 -29.09 27.25
N GLU A 65 5.51 -28.47 27.50
CA GLU A 65 4.91 -27.49 26.59
C GLU A 65 5.43 -26.07 26.77
N HIS A 66 6.15 -25.80 27.87
CA HIS A 66 6.59 -24.46 28.24
C HIS A 66 7.82 -23.97 27.46
N PRO A 67 8.91 -24.74 27.31
CA PRO A 67 10.05 -24.26 26.54
C PRO A 67 9.73 -24.23 25.06
N GLN A 68 10.13 -23.14 24.38
CA GLN A 68 9.90 -22.90 22.96
C GLN A 68 11.22 -22.83 22.19
N ILE A 69 11.21 -23.34 20.96
CA ILE A 69 12.26 -23.22 19.95
C ILE A 69 11.67 -22.67 18.64
N VAL A 70 12.41 -21.81 17.96
CA VAL A 70 12.08 -21.25 16.65
C VAL A 70 13.18 -21.65 15.67
N LEU A 71 12.78 -22.31 14.60
CA LEU A 71 13.66 -22.88 13.58
C LEU A 71 13.42 -22.20 12.24
N ASN A 72 14.49 -21.84 11.54
CA ASN A 72 14.46 -21.53 10.12
C ASN A 72 14.64 -22.83 9.33
N VAL A 73 13.65 -23.21 8.52
CA VAL A 73 13.70 -24.41 7.70
C VAL A 73 13.81 -24.01 6.23
N GLY A 74 14.88 -24.45 5.57
CA GLY A 74 15.22 -24.02 4.23
C GLY A 74 15.37 -25.15 3.23
N TRP A 75 15.00 -24.84 1.98
CA TRP A 75 15.26 -25.64 0.77
C TRP A 75 14.50 -26.96 0.67
N PHE A 76 13.57 -27.24 1.58
CA PHE A 76 12.70 -28.40 1.50
C PHE A 76 11.60 -28.21 0.44
N PRO A 77 11.08 -29.29 -0.17
CA PRO A 77 9.96 -29.19 -1.10
C PRO A 77 8.68 -28.73 -0.39
N HIS A 78 7.82 -28.02 -1.13
CA HIS A 78 6.52 -27.59 -0.65
C HIS A 78 5.66 -28.76 -0.17
N SER A 79 5.79 -29.94 -0.77
CA SER A 79 5.14 -31.19 -0.32
C SER A 79 5.48 -31.55 1.14
N CYS A 80 6.75 -31.39 1.54
CA CYS A 80 7.20 -31.62 2.91
C CYS A 80 6.56 -30.61 3.87
N MET A 81 6.62 -29.31 3.53
CA MET A 81 5.97 -28.24 4.30
C MET A 81 4.47 -28.51 4.49
N GLN A 82 3.77 -28.96 3.44
CA GLN A 82 2.35 -29.32 3.46
C GLN A 82 2.05 -30.48 4.40
N GLN A 83 2.94 -31.46 4.51
CA GLN A 83 2.79 -32.58 5.44
C GLN A 83 3.11 -32.20 6.89
N ILE A 84 3.99 -31.24 7.11
CA ILE A 84 4.33 -30.80 8.47
C ILE A 84 3.20 -29.93 9.04
N ARG A 85 2.61 -29.05 8.21
CA ARG A 85 1.48 -28.21 8.62
C ARG A 85 0.19 -28.96 8.97
N THR A 86 0.07 -30.26 8.68
CA THR A 86 -1.11 -31.04 9.11
C THR A 86 -1.03 -31.45 10.58
N HIS A 87 0.11 -31.28 11.24
CA HIS A 87 0.34 -31.62 12.65
C HIS A 87 0.43 -30.36 13.54
N ARG A 88 -0.53 -29.45 13.37
CA ARG A 88 -0.61 -28.09 13.97
C ARG A 88 -0.82 -28.03 15.49
N VAL A 89 -0.43 -29.04 16.25
CA VAL A 89 -0.44 -28.95 17.71
C VAL A 89 0.86 -28.29 18.16
N GLY A 90 0.84 -26.96 18.33
CA GLY A 90 1.96 -26.17 18.86
C GLY A 90 3.06 -25.78 17.87
N VAL A 91 2.76 -25.67 16.57
CA VAL A 91 3.70 -25.22 15.52
C VAL A 91 3.14 -24.04 14.71
N SER A 92 3.79 -22.87 14.72
CA SER A 92 3.41 -21.65 13.96
C SER A 92 4.38 -21.34 12.80
N PHE A 93 3.94 -20.63 11.75
CA PHE A 93 4.73 -20.32 10.54
C PHE A 93 4.66 -18.82 10.16
N ASP A 94 5.80 -18.17 9.91
CA ASP A 94 5.89 -16.70 9.75
C ASP A 94 6.66 -16.22 8.49
N VAL A 95 6.31 -15.02 7.99
CA VAL A 95 6.89 -14.31 6.81
C VAL A 95 6.94 -12.80 7.08
N GLN A 96 8.02 -12.10 6.68
CA GLN A 96 8.37 -10.64 6.73
C GLN A 96 7.26 -9.63 7.07
N CYS A 97 7.55 -8.62 7.93
CA CYS A 97 6.51 -7.76 8.53
C CYS A 97 6.97 -6.42 9.14
N LEU A 98 6.00 -5.51 9.37
CA LEU A 98 6.09 -4.21 10.05
C LEU A 98 5.18 -4.15 11.28
N ALA A 99 5.48 -3.34 12.29
CA ALA A 99 4.62 -3.17 13.46
C ALA A 99 3.30 -2.47 13.11
N GLY A 100 2.23 -2.79 13.85
CA GLY A 100 0.87 -2.29 13.58
C GLY A 100 0.68 -0.78 13.56
N ASP A 101 1.49 -0.03 14.31
CA ASP A 101 1.43 1.43 14.39
C ASP A 101 2.10 2.16 13.21
N THR A 102 2.74 1.42 12.31
CA THR A 102 3.43 1.98 11.15
C THR A 102 2.45 2.66 10.18
N GLU A 103 2.70 3.93 9.86
CA GLU A 103 1.86 4.74 8.98
C GLU A 103 2.23 4.57 7.50
N VAL A 104 1.30 4.05 6.70
CA VAL A 104 1.41 3.93 5.24
C VAL A 104 1.03 5.26 4.57
N THR A 105 1.88 5.74 3.64
CA THR A 105 1.70 7.04 2.99
C THR A 105 0.91 6.97 1.68
N PHE A 106 -0.24 7.64 1.64
CA PHE A 106 -1.05 7.85 0.44
C PHE A 106 -1.02 9.30 -0.04
N VAL A 107 -1.17 9.51 -1.34
CA VAL A 107 -1.17 10.84 -1.97
C VAL A 107 -2.56 11.17 -2.51
N GLN A 108 -3.21 12.21 -1.98
CA GLN A 108 -4.50 12.65 -2.49
C GLN A 108 -4.38 13.33 -3.86
N ALA A 109 -5.50 13.44 -4.59
CA ALA A 109 -5.52 14.17 -5.86
C ALA A 109 -5.13 15.66 -5.72
N SER A 110 -5.35 16.24 -4.53
CA SER A 110 -4.90 17.60 -4.17
C SER A 110 -3.39 17.72 -3.96
N GLY A 111 -2.66 16.61 -3.93
CA GLY A 111 -1.24 16.56 -3.55
C GLY A 111 -0.98 16.44 -2.04
N SER A 112 -2.02 16.60 -1.20
CA SER A 112 -1.90 16.39 0.25
C SER A 112 -1.69 14.92 0.63
N LEU A 113 -1.07 14.68 1.78
CA LEU A 113 -0.80 13.33 2.27
C LEU A 113 -1.94 12.83 3.14
N ARG A 114 -2.25 11.54 3.00
CA ARG A 114 -3.07 10.80 3.94
C ARG A 114 -2.24 9.64 4.48
N LYS A 115 -2.22 9.49 5.79
CA LYS A 115 -1.53 8.40 6.47
C LYS A 115 -2.54 7.50 7.17
N ILE A 116 -2.32 6.19 7.13
CA ILE A 116 -3.16 5.19 7.80
C ILE A 116 -2.22 4.17 8.45
N LYS A 117 -2.46 3.83 9.72
CA LYS A 117 -1.72 2.77 10.42
C LYS A 117 -1.95 1.43 9.75
N ILE A 118 -0.91 0.61 9.58
CA ILE A 118 -1.01 -0.66 8.85
C ILE A 118 -1.96 -1.66 9.53
N ALA A 119 -2.05 -1.66 10.87
CA ALA A 119 -3.03 -2.46 11.61
C ALA A 119 -4.47 -2.02 11.33
N GLU A 120 -4.72 -0.70 11.31
CA GLU A 120 -6.04 -0.15 10.97
C GLU A 120 -6.38 -0.46 9.51
N LEU A 121 -5.40 -0.35 8.63
CA LEU A 121 -5.54 -0.67 7.21
C LEU A 121 -5.91 -2.15 7.03
N TYR A 122 -5.25 -3.07 7.76
CA TYR A 122 -5.58 -4.49 7.77
C TYR A 122 -6.99 -4.75 8.30
N ASP A 123 -7.38 -4.16 9.44
CA ASP A 123 -8.73 -4.33 10.00
C ASP A 123 -9.79 -3.87 9.01
N LEU A 124 -9.63 -2.69 8.41
CA LEU A 124 -10.56 -2.19 7.39
C LEU A 124 -10.54 -3.03 6.11
N TRP A 125 -9.41 -3.66 5.77
CA TRP A 125 -9.26 -4.53 4.60
C TRP A 125 -9.94 -5.89 4.79
N ALA A 126 -9.71 -6.53 5.94
CA ALA A 126 -10.22 -7.85 6.29
C ALA A 126 -11.70 -7.79 6.72
N ASN A 127 -12.05 -6.83 7.58
CA ASN A 127 -13.34 -6.78 8.27
C ASN A 127 -14.31 -5.72 7.73
N GLY A 128 -13.85 -4.84 6.83
CA GLY A 128 -14.67 -3.78 6.24
C GLY A 128 -14.84 -2.54 7.13
N GLU A 129 -15.79 -1.67 6.80
CA GLU A 129 -16.07 -0.46 7.59
C GLU A 129 -16.49 -0.80 9.03
N LYS A 130 -16.07 -0.01 10.02
CA LYS A 130 -16.49 -0.19 11.42
C LYS A 130 -18.01 -0.08 11.62
N ALA A 131 -18.68 0.72 10.79
CA ALA A 131 -20.13 0.89 10.83
C ALA A 131 -20.84 -0.37 10.30
N SER A 132 -21.64 -1.01 11.16
CA SER A 132 -22.57 -2.07 10.76
C SER A 132 -23.77 -1.46 10.04
N ARG A 133 -24.19 -2.08 8.94
CA ARG A 133 -25.36 -1.69 8.15
C ARG A 133 -26.32 -2.85 8.07
N GLU A 134 -27.61 -2.57 8.06
CA GLU A 134 -28.62 -3.59 7.87
C GLU A 134 -29.00 -3.72 6.39
N ARG A 135 -29.04 -4.96 5.89
CA ARG A 135 -29.51 -5.30 4.56
C ARG A 135 -30.94 -5.85 4.65
N LYS A 136 -31.91 -5.04 4.23
CA LYS A 136 -33.36 -5.35 4.26
C LYS A 136 -33.88 -6.12 3.04
N ILE A 137 -33.08 -6.23 1.98
CA ILE A 137 -33.40 -6.97 0.75
C ILE A 137 -32.20 -7.82 0.32
N LEU A 138 -32.44 -8.91 -0.38
CA LEU A 138 -31.37 -9.78 -0.87
C LEU A 138 -30.36 -8.99 -1.73
N GLY A 139 -29.08 -9.31 -1.58
CA GLY A 139 -28.03 -8.69 -2.38
C GLY A 139 -28.12 -8.97 -3.87
N ARG A 140 -27.60 -8.05 -4.69
CA ARG A 140 -27.46 -8.28 -6.15
C ARG A 140 -26.63 -9.53 -6.46
N ASN A 141 -25.78 -9.97 -5.54
CA ASN A 141 -24.95 -11.16 -5.67
C ASN A 141 -25.46 -12.32 -4.80
N GLY A 142 -26.74 -12.31 -4.40
CA GLY A 142 -27.34 -13.36 -3.56
C GLY A 142 -27.02 -13.26 -2.07
N GLU A 143 -26.47 -12.14 -1.60
CA GLU A 143 -26.07 -12.02 -0.19
C GLU A 143 -27.31 -11.95 0.73
N PRO A 144 -27.33 -12.71 1.84
CA PRO A 144 -28.49 -12.85 2.71
C PRO A 144 -28.85 -11.56 3.46
N LEU A 145 -30.08 -11.51 3.96
CA LEU A 145 -30.60 -10.44 4.80
C LEU A 145 -29.82 -10.36 6.13
N GLY A 146 -29.74 -9.15 6.70
CA GLY A 146 -29.15 -8.93 8.02
C GLY A 146 -28.00 -7.93 8.04
N ASN A 147 -27.27 -7.90 9.15
CA ASN A 147 -26.21 -6.94 9.38
C ASN A 147 -24.93 -7.29 8.64
N TYR A 148 -24.32 -6.30 8.00
CA TYR A 148 -23.05 -6.46 7.29
C TYR A 148 -22.18 -5.22 7.42
N ARG A 149 -20.87 -5.41 7.30
CA ARG A 149 -19.89 -4.32 7.15
C ARG A 149 -19.53 -4.19 5.68
N ARG A 150 -19.49 -2.95 5.16
CA ARG A 150 -19.14 -2.73 3.76
C ARG A 150 -17.66 -3.00 3.54
N SER A 151 -17.32 -3.84 2.57
CA SER A 151 -15.92 -4.09 2.18
C SER A 151 -15.23 -2.80 1.74
N CYS A 152 -14.05 -2.54 2.29
CA CYS A 152 -13.21 -1.41 1.90
C CYS A 152 -12.19 -1.75 0.81
N LYS A 153 -12.07 -3.02 0.40
CA LYS A 153 -11.02 -3.51 -0.52
C LYS A 153 -10.99 -2.72 -1.83
N THR A 154 -12.13 -2.57 -2.51
CA THR A 154 -12.21 -1.81 -3.77
C THR A 154 -11.81 -0.34 -3.60
N ARG A 155 -12.12 0.27 -2.44
CA ARG A 155 -11.72 1.65 -2.14
C ARG A 155 -10.21 1.74 -1.96
N PHE A 156 -9.61 0.85 -1.17
CA PHE A 156 -8.18 0.84 -0.90
C PHE A 156 -7.33 0.50 -2.13
N LYS A 157 -7.78 -0.46 -2.97
CA LYS A 157 -7.13 -0.73 -4.28
C LYS A 157 -7.10 0.50 -5.19
N LYS A 158 -8.04 1.43 -5.05
CA LYS A 158 -8.08 2.70 -5.82
C LYS A 158 -7.33 3.84 -5.15
N MET A 159 -6.92 3.70 -3.90
CA MET A 159 -6.14 4.73 -3.21
C MET A 159 -4.74 4.79 -3.81
N ARG A 160 -4.22 6.01 -3.92
CA ARG A 160 -2.92 6.32 -4.53
C ARG A 160 -1.83 6.17 -3.48
N LEU A 161 -1.16 5.03 -3.50
CA LEU A 161 -0.03 4.74 -2.61
C LEU A 161 1.23 5.44 -3.13
N ARG A 162 2.06 5.96 -2.23
CA ARG A 162 3.38 6.50 -2.61
C ARG A 162 4.38 5.36 -2.76
N VAL A 163 4.97 5.25 -3.94
CA VAL A 163 5.93 4.21 -4.33
C VAL A 163 7.19 4.86 -4.89
N LEU A 164 8.36 4.33 -4.59
CA LEU A 164 9.62 4.77 -5.17
C LEU A 164 9.85 4.05 -6.50
N ASN A 165 10.08 4.81 -7.56
CA ASN A 165 10.62 4.28 -8.80
C ASN A 165 12.13 4.07 -8.61
N GLU A 166 12.56 2.81 -8.54
CA GLU A 166 13.93 2.45 -8.18
C GLU A 166 14.95 2.81 -9.27
N GLU A 167 14.53 2.85 -10.54
CA GLU A 167 15.39 3.30 -11.66
C GLU A 167 15.67 4.81 -11.62
N THR A 168 14.65 5.61 -11.31
CA THR A 168 14.76 7.07 -11.40
C THR A 168 15.01 7.75 -10.06
N GLY A 169 14.87 7.02 -8.94
CA GLY A 169 14.91 7.57 -7.59
C GLY A 169 13.76 8.52 -7.25
N VAL A 170 12.72 8.58 -8.08
CA VAL A 170 11.58 9.50 -7.94
C VAL A 170 10.36 8.78 -7.37
N PHE A 171 9.62 9.44 -6.48
CA PHE A 171 8.33 8.91 -6.02
C PHE A 171 7.23 9.06 -7.07
N GLU A 172 6.55 7.96 -7.33
CA GLU A 172 5.38 7.85 -8.18
C GLU A 172 4.16 7.29 -7.43
N ILE A 173 3.06 7.10 -8.16
CA ILE A 173 1.80 6.60 -7.61
C ILE A 173 1.65 5.13 -7.95
N GLY A 174 1.59 4.29 -6.92
CA GLY A 174 1.17 2.90 -7.02
C GLY A 174 -0.16 2.65 -6.32
N HIS A 175 -0.52 1.37 -6.20
CA HIS A 175 -1.77 0.92 -5.62
C HIS A 175 -1.57 -0.31 -4.75
N ILE A 176 -2.36 -0.44 -3.68
CA ILE A 176 -2.34 -1.65 -2.83
C ILE A 176 -3.02 -2.79 -3.57
N GLN A 177 -2.39 -3.96 -3.57
CA GLN A 177 -2.94 -5.21 -4.04
C GLN A 177 -3.56 -6.04 -2.92
N ASP A 178 -2.86 -6.18 -1.79
CA ASP A 178 -3.32 -6.90 -0.59
C ASP A 178 -2.73 -6.34 0.72
N VAL A 179 -3.34 -6.68 1.86
CA VAL A 179 -2.87 -6.31 3.21
C VAL A 179 -3.02 -7.51 4.12
N MET A 180 -1.97 -7.87 4.85
CA MET A 180 -1.88 -9.12 5.61
C MET A 180 -1.40 -8.90 7.04
N CYS A 181 -1.87 -9.76 7.95
CA CYS A 181 -1.35 -9.89 9.30
C CYS A 181 -0.38 -11.06 9.32
N SER A 182 0.80 -10.82 9.87
CA SER A 182 1.93 -11.76 9.87
C SER A 182 2.26 -12.29 11.27
N GLY A 183 1.44 -11.98 12.26
CA GLY A 183 1.56 -12.57 13.60
C GLY A 183 2.48 -11.78 14.54
N ALA A 184 2.72 -12.35 15.71
CA ALA A 184 3.47 -11.71 16.78
C ALA A 184 4.97 -11.97 16.62
N GLN A 185 5.79 -10.91 16.48
CA GLN A 185 7.22 -11.02 16.21
C GLN A 185 8.04 -10.02 17.03
N PRO A 186 9.34 -10.28 17.28
CA PRO A 186 10.26 -9.29 17.84
C PRO A 186 10.37 -8.05 16.95
N VAL A 187 9.99 -6.88 17.49
CA VAL A 187 9.99 -5.61 16.77
C VAL A 187 11.06 -4.69 17.36
N TYR A 188 11.74 -3.97 16.47
CA TYR A 188 12.76 -2.98 16.81
C TYR A 188 12.37 -1.63 16.22
N ARG A 189 12.54 -0.57 16.98
CA ARG A 189 12.39 0.80 16.51
C ARG A 189 13.72 1.31 16.00
N LEU A 190 13.77 1.65 14.72
CA LEU A 190 14.82 2.44 14.12
C LEU A 190 14.51 3.92 14.31
N THR A 191 15.49 4.70 14.76
CA THR A 191 15.42 6.16 14.84
C THR A 191 16.40 6.75 13.85
N LEU A 192 15.91 7.62 12.96
CA LEU A 192 16.72 8.31 11.95
C LEU A 192 17.15 9.70 12.45
N ALA A 193 18.24 10.22 11.88
CA ALA A 193 18.83 11.51 12.26
C ALA A 193 17.88 12.71 12.10
N ASP A 194 16.86 12.59 11.26
CA ASP A 194 15.83 13.60 11.05
C ASP A 194 14.59 13.43 11.96
N GLY A 195 14.66 12.50 12.93
CA GLY A 195 13.62 12.22 13.90
C GLY A 195 12.51 11.28 13.41
N LYS A 196 12.58 10.77 12.17
CA LYS A 196 11.67 9.71 11.73
C LYS A 196 11.96 8.42 12.50
N THR A 197 10.92 7.63 12.72
CA THR A 197 11.04 6.30 13.34
C THR A 197 10.34 5.24 12.51
N LEU A 198 10.88 4.02 12.49
CA LEU A 198 10.28 2.87 11.84
C LEU A 198 10.38 1.65 12.75
N ASP A 199 9.24 1.02 13.01
CA ASP A 199 9.14 -0.15 13.89
C ASP A 199 8.98 -1.40 13.01
N CYS A 200 10.03 -2.23 12.92
CA CYS A 200 10.06 -3.38 12.01
C CYS A 200 10.86 -4.56 12.59
N THR A 201 10.75 -5.71 11.94
CA THR A 201 11.54 -6.90 12.31
C THR A 201 12.92 -6.88 11.67
N THR A 202 13.88 -7.61 12.24
CA THR A 202 15.26 -7.71 11.72
C THR A 202 15.33 -8.20 10.28
N ASN A 203 14.35 -8.98 9.84
CA ASN A 203 14.27 -9.52 8.49
C ASN A 203 13.56 -8.61 7.49
N HIS A 204 12.96 -7.49 7.93
CA HIS A 204 12.30 -6.57 7.02
C HIS A 204 13.33 -5.89 6.11
N ARG A 205 13.08 -5.87 4.80
CA ARG A 205 13.99 -5.24 3.83
C ARG A 205 13.77 -3.75 3.78
N LEU A 206 14.85 -3.02 3.91
CA LEU A 206 14.89 -1.56 3.86
C LEU A 206 15.71 -1.15 2.64
N TYR A 207 15.30 -0.06 2.00
CA TYR A 207 16.07 0.50 0.89
C TYR A 207 17.14 1.43 1.48
N THR A 208 18.39 1.00 1.41
CA THR A 208 19.54 1.75 1.92
C THR A 208 20.24 2.49 0.79
N SER A 209 21.23 3.33 1.12
CA SER A 209 22.11 3.94 0.11
C SER A 209 22.93 2.91 -0.70
N GLN A 210 23.02 1.66 -0.22
CA GLN A 210 23.67 0.53 -0.89
C GLN A 210 22.66 -0.44 -1.56
N GLY A 211 21.36 -0.11 -1.55
CA GLY A 211 20.31 -0.94 -2.14
C GLY A 211 19.48 -1.69 -1.08
N TRP A 212 18.83 -2.78 -1.49
CA TRP A 212 17.94 -3.54 -0.59
C TRP A 212 18.75 -4.42 0.36
N GLN A 213 18.60 -4.19 1.67
CA GLN A 213 19.22 -5.00 2.72
C GLN A 213 18.19 -5.34 3.79
N ARG A 214 18.33 -6.48 4.47
CA ARG A 214 17.53 -6.76 5.67
C ARG A 214 17.96 -5.82 6.78
N MET A 215 17.03 -5.38 7.62
CA MET A 215 17.31 -4.44 8.71
C MET A 215 18.49 -4.90 9.59
N GLY A 216 18.51 -6.16 10.01
CA GLY A 216 19.57 -6.69 10.86
C GLY A 216 20.95 -6.70 10.19
N GLU A 217 21.01 -7.04 8.90
CA GLU A 217 22.25 -7.03 8.11
C GLU A 217 22.73 -5.61 7.85
N ALA A 218 21.82 -4.70 7.46
CA ALA A 218 22.13 -3.32 7.13
C ALA A 218 22.77 -2.55 8.29
N LEU A 219 22.39 -2.90 9.52
CA LEU A 219 22.89 -2.29 10.74
C LEU A 219 24.04 -3.10 11.38
N GLY A 220 24.31 -4.31 10.87
CA GLY A 220 25.13 -5.29 11.57
C GLY A 220 24.67 -5.44 13.02
N LEU A 221 23.37 -5.62 13.21
CA LEU A 221 22.70 -5.61 14.51
C LEU A 221 23.12 -6.84 15.33
N VAL A 222 23.69 -6.60 16.50
CA VAL A 222 24.02 -7.63 17.48
C VAL A 222 22.98 -7.59 18.59
N THR A 223 22.32 -8.73 18.82
CA THR A 223 21.25 -8.85 19.82
C THR A 223 21.61 -9.87 20.89
N GLY A 224 21.14 -9.65 22.11
CA GLY A 224 21.25 -10.60 23.21
C GLY A 224 20.27 -11.77 23.04
N THR A 225 20.38 -12.76 23.93
CA THR A 225 19.45 -13.90 23.98
C THR A 225 18.00 -13.51 24.29
N ASP A 226 17.80 -12.31 24.82
CA ASP A 226 16.52 -11.67 25.14
C ASP A 226 16.02 -10.72 24.04
N ASN A 227 16.69 -10.67 22.88
CA ASN A 227 16.46 -9.72 21.78
C ASN A 227 16.81 -8.25 22.09
N GLN A 228 17.43 -7.95 23.24
CA GLN A 228 17.90 -6.59 23.50
C GLN A 228 19.03 -6.23 22.55
N VAL A 229 19.08 -4.96 22.14
CA VAL A 229 20.11 -4.44 21.25
C VAL A 229 21.41 -4.29 22.03
N LEU A 230 22.44 -5.08 21.67
CA LEU A 230 23.77 -5.01 22.28
C LEU A 230 24.66 -4.02 21.53
N ALA A 231 24.65 -4.07 20.20
CA ALA A 231 25.46 -3.18 19.37
C ALA A 231 24.88 -3.05 17.94
N ILE A 232 25.28 -1.97 17.28
CA ILE A 232 25.14 -1.73 15.85
C ILE A 232 26.56 -1.63 15.32
N THR A 233 26.93 -2.50 14.38
CA THR A 233 28.32 -2.59 13.90
C THR A 233 28.53 -1.93 12.54
N GLN A 234 27.44 -1.52 11.88
CA GLN A 234 27.49 -0.88 10.57
C GLN A 234 26.75 0.47 10.56
N ASP A 235 27.36 1.44 9.90
CA ASP A 235 26.69 2.69 9.56
C ASP A 235 25.66 2.43 8.45
N CYS A 236 24.42 2.82 8.69
CA CYS A 236 23.31 2.60 7.76
C CYS A 236 22.58 3.91 7.46
N GLU A 237 22.31 4.15 6.18
CA GLU A 237 21.44 5.23 5.74
C GLU A 237 20.23 4.65 5.01
N LEU A 238 19.04 5.05 5.42
CA LEU A 238 17.80 4.61 4.81
C LEU A 238 17.31 5.66 3.83
N MET A 239 16.80 5.21 2.70
CA MET A 239 16.16 6.06 1.71
C MET A 239 14.80 6.49 2.24
N THR A 240 14.58 7.80 2.32
CA THR A 240 13.34 8.36 2.86
C THR A 240 12.68 9.32 1.88
N ASN A 241 11.39 9.57 2.09
CA ASN A 241 10.67 10.62 1.40
C ASN A 241 10.78 11.96 2.15
N GLY A 242 10.65 13.06 1.41
CA GLY A 242 10.75 14.42 1.95
C GLY A 242 11.87 15.20 1.29
N VAL A 243 12.18 16.37 1.84
CA VAL A 243 13.25 17.23 1.33
C VAL A 243 14.25 17.45 2.46
N VAL A 244 15.44 16.85 2.37
CA VAL A 244 16.56 17.26 3.24
C VAL A 244 17.02 18.61 2.74
N ARG A 245 16.86 19.64 3.57
CA ARG A 245 17.63 20.87 3.42
C ARG A 245 18.37 21.08 4.71
N PRO A 246 19.50 20.38 4.93
CA PRO A 246 20.23 20.45 6.20
C PRO A 246 20.87 21.83 6.43
N LYS A 247 20.76 22.75 5.46
CA LYS A 247 21.16 24.17 5.56
C LYS A 247 20.01 25.15 5.33
N ALA A 248 18.75 24.69 5.34
CA ALA A 248 17.64 25.62 5.22
C ALA A 248 17.56 26.51 6.46
N LEU A 249 17.51 27.82 6.26
CA LEU A 249 17.43 28.78 7.37
C LEU A 249 16.26 28.49 8.32
N TYR A 250 15.12 27.99 7.80
CA TYR A 250 13.95 27.61 8.60
C TYR A 250 14.14 26.37 9.50
N SER A 251 15.17 25.55 9.29
CA SER A 251 15.48 24.41 10.17
C SER A 251 16.41 24.81 11.32
N GLN A 252 16.81 26.08 11.42
CA GLN A 252 17.58 26.60 12.54
C GLN A 252 16.62 27.28 13.53
N LYS A 253 16.50 26.73 14.75
CA LYS A 253 15.56 27.21 15.77
C LYS A 253 15.67 28.72 16.01
N ASN A 254 16.90 29.23 16.14
CA ASN A 254 17.15 30.65 16.43
C ASN A 254 16.72 31.56 15.26
N TRP A 255 16.99 31.17 14.03
CA TRP A 255 16.60 31.93 12.85
C TRP A 255 15.07 31.95 12.68
N LEU A 256 14.43 30.77 12.80
CA LEU A 256 12.98 30.68 12.68
C LEU A 256 12.27 31.46 13.79
N ALA A 257 12.78 31.41 15.02
CA ALA A 257 12.30 32.22 16.13
C ALA A 257 12.46 33.73 15.87
N ALA A 258 13.59 34.17 15.30
CA ALA A 258 13.79 35.57 14.94
C ALA A 258 12.77 36.05 13.87
N GLN A 259 12.49 35.23 12.85
CA GLN A 259 11.46 35.54 11.85
C GLN A 259 10.05 35.61 12.45
N ILE A 260 9.73 34.70 13.37
CA ILE A 260 8.46 34.70 14.11
C ILE A 260 8.32 35.95 14.98
N ASN A 261 9.39 36.34 15.69
CA ASN A 261 9.42 37.52 16.53
C ASN A 261 9.31 38.82 15.71
N GLN A 262 9.73 38.82 14.45
CA GLN A 262 9.52 39.90 13.48
C GLN A 262 8.09 39.96 12.93
N GLY A 263 7.20 39.03 13.34
CA GLY A 263 5.81 38.98 12.89
C GLY A 263 5.60 38.29 11.54
N SER A 264 6.64 37.70 10.94
CA SER A 264 6.54 37.01 9.65
C SER A 264 5.65 35.77 9.75
N THR A 265 4.63 35.70 8.89
CA THR A 265 3.71 34.56 8.81
C THR A 265 4.36 33.35 8.15
N ALA A 266 3.79 32.15 8.36
CA ALA A 266 4.25 30.93 7.72
C ALA A 266 4.32 31.01 6.18
N GLN A 267 3.45 31.80 5.54
CA GLN A 267 3.48 32.03 4.08
C GLN A 267 4.65 32.92 3.67
N GLN A 268 4.89 34.02 4.40
CA GLN A 268 5.99 34.95 4.10
C GLN A 268 7.35 34.27 4.29
N ILE A 269 7.53 33.54 5.40
CA ILE A 269 8.75 32.76 5.66
C ILE A 269 8.93 31.69 4.59
N ALA A 270 7.85 31.02 4.19
CA ALA A 270 7.91 29.99 3.15
C ALA A 270 8.33 30.55 1.79
N GLN A 271 7.80 31.73 1.42
CA GLN A 271 8.14 32.41 0.18
C GLN A 271 9.61 32.85 0.18
N GLN A 272 10.09 33.44 1.29
CA GLN A 272 11.50 33.81 1.48
C GLN A 272 12.44 32.60 1.33
N CYS A 273 12.03 31.44 1.83
CA CYS A 273 12.84 30.24 1.80
C CYS A 273 12.59 29.33 0.58
N SER A 274 11.76 29.78 -0.37
CA SER A 274 11.34 28.99 -1.54
C SER A 274 10.84 27.57 -1.17
N CYS A 275 10.07 27.47 -0.09
CA CYS A 275 9.47 26.23 0.42
C CYS A 275 7.95 26.38 0.60
N SER A 276 7.27 25.36 1.13
CA SER A 276 5.83 25.45 1.41
C SER A 276 5.55 25.95 2.83
N ALA A 277 4.41 26.62 3.02
CA ALA A 277 3.98 27.07 4.35
C ALA A 277 3.78 25.91 5.34
N GLU A 278 3.56 24.69 4.84
CA GLU A 278 3.48 23.49 5.67
C GLU A 278 4.84 23.07 6.23
N VAL A 279 5.93 23.28 5.50
CA VAL A 279 7.30 23.04 5.98
C VAL A 279 7.61 23.97 7.16
N ILE A 280 7.26 25.25 7.05
CA ILE A 280 7.43 26.22 8.14
C ILE A 280 6.58 25.83 9.36
N ARG A 281 5.32 25.44 9.15
CA ARG A 281 4.43 24.94 10.21
C ARG A 281 4.92 23.64 10.86
N TYR A 282 5.62 22.80 10.11
CA TYR A 282 6.25 21.59 10.64
C TYR A 282 7.40 21.95 11.58
N TRP A 283 8.36 22.77 11.13
CA TRP A 283 9.52 23.16 11.95
C TRP A 283 9.14 23.99 13.17
N ALA A 284 8.14 24.89 13.05
CA ALA A 284 7.61 25.60 14.20
C ALA A 284 7.02 24.65 15.25
N ARG A 285 6.29 23.59 14.83
CA ARG A 285 5.81 22.56 15.77
C ARG A 285 6.95 21.76 16.41
N GLN A 286 7.96 21.36 15.63
CA GLN A 286 9.13 20.65 16.15
C GLN A 286 9.88 21.46 17.20
N PHE A 287 10.03 22.77 16.98
CA PHE A 287 10.68 23.68 17.92
C PHE A 287 9.77 24.28 19.00
N GLN A 288 8.49 23.88 19.01
CA GLN A 288 7.46 24.41 19.91
C GLN A 288 7.33 25.96 19.84
N LEU A 289 7.49 26.52 18.63
CA LEU A 289 7.35 27.94 18.34
C LEU A 289 5.94 28.26 17.84
N SER A 290 5.35 29.36 18.33
CA SER A 290 4.03 29.82 17.88
C SER A 290 4.16 30.77 16.69
N LEU A 291 3.68 30.33 15.52
CA LEU A 291 3.72 31.14 14.29
C LEU A 291 2.70 32.29 14.35
N PRO A 292 3.05 33.49 13.86
CA PRO A 292 2.08 34.55 13.61
C PRO A 292 1.06 34.06 12.60
N SER A 293 -0.22 34.17 12.97
CA SER A 293 -1.32 33.72 12.13
C SER A 293 -1.41 34.57 10.86
N SER A 294 -1.32 33.96 9.66
CA SER A 294 -1.74 34.63 8.42
C SER A 294 -3.25 34.71 8.28
N ARG A 295 -3.99 34.02 9.15
CA ARG A 295 -5.41 34.30 9.31
C ARG A 295 -5.49 35.57 10.13
N HIS A 296 -6.25 36.56 9.66
CA HIS A 296 -6.97 37.44 10.57
C HIS A 296 -7.30 36.66 11.82
N LEU A 297 -6.83 37.14 12.97
CA LEU A 297 -7.05 36.51 14.26
C LEU A 297 -8.49 36.05 14.27
N GLY A 298 -8.64 34.74 14.18
CA GLY A 298 -9.85 34.05 14.57
C GLY A 298 -9.95 34.15 16.08
N LEU A 299 -10.07 35.38 16.61
CA LEU A 299 -11.15 35.60 17.54
C LEU A 299 -12.35 34.92 16.90
N LYS A 300 -13.17 34.24 17.69
CA LYS A 300 -14.54 33.96 17.28
C LYS A 300 -15.20 35.33 17.05
N THR A 301 -14.86 36.05 15.98
CA THR A 301 -15.59 37.21 15.51
C THR A 301 -16.98 36.66 15.35
N ILE A 302 -17.82 37.13 16.24
CA ILE A 302 -19.24 37.04 16.09
C ILE A 302 -19.50 37.48 14.64
N ALA A 303 -19.98 36.56 13.81
CA ALA A 303 -20.35 36.92 12.45
C ALA A 303 -21.64 37.73 12.59
N GLY A 304 -21.62 38.98 12.14
CA GLY A 304 -22.73 39.91 12.33
C GLY A 304 -22.95 40.28 13.79
N THR A 305 -24.18 40.15 14.29
CA THR A 305 -24.62 40.63 15.62
C THR A 305 -24.39 39.62 16.75
N GLY A 306 -24.26 38.33 16.43
CA GLY A 306 -24.01 37.28 17.43
C GLY A 306 -25.22 36.77 18.18
N LEU A 307 -26.37 37.39 17.94
CA LEU A 307 -27.66 37.02 18.54
C LEU A 307 -28.02 35.55 18.29
N TYR A 308 -27.60 34.99 17.15
CA TYR A 308 -27.79 33.58 16.81
C TYR A 308 -27.12 32.58 17.76
N ARG A 309 -26.26 33.03 18.69
CA ARG A 309 -25.68 32.20 19.75
C ARG A 309 -26.48 32.26 21.05
N ASP A 310 -27.39 33.20 21.20
CA ASP A 310 -28.33 33.22 22.32
C ASP A 310 -29.43 32.19 22.02
N LYS A 311 -29.53 31.17 22.88
CA LYS A 311 -30.49 30.08 22.72
C LYS A 311 -31.94 30.59 22.69
N ILE A 312 -32.27 31.57 23.55
CA ILE A 312 -33.63 32.10 23.69
C ILE A 312 -33.99 32.93 22.46
N TRP A 313 -33.06 33.78 22.02
CA TRP A 313 -33.26 34.58 20.80
C TRP A 313 -33.45 33.68 19.58
N LEU A 314 -32.57 32.70 19.39
CA LEU A 314 -32.62 31.78 18.25
C LEU A 314 -33.92 30.94 18.26
N GLN A 315 -34.35 30.48 19.43
CA GLN A 315 -35.60 29.75 19.60
C GLN A 315 -36.83 30.62 19.27
N ASN A 316 -36.84 31.89 19.69
CA ASN A 316 -37.91 32.83 19.36
C ASN A 316 -37.98 33.11 17.85
N GLN A 317 -36.84 33.25 17.16
CA GLN A 317 -36.87 33.45 15.72
C GLN A 317 -37.38 32.23 14.94
N LEU A 318 -37.04 31.03 15.40
CA LEU A 318 -37.58 29.80 14.82
C LEU A 318 -39.09 29.66 15.10
N ALA A 319 -39.55 30.03 16.31
CA ALA A 319 -40.97 30.02 16.67
C ALA A 319 -41.81 31.02 15.86
N GLN A 320 -41.21 32.11 15.37
CA GLN A 320 -41.82 33.06 14.44
C GLN A 320 -41.90 32.55 12.98
N GLY A 321 -41.44 31.32 12.70
CA GLY A 321 -41.50 30.72 11.38
C GLY A 321 -40.34 31.07 10.44
N LEU A 322 -39.32 31.79 10.90
CA LEU A 322 -38.18 32.15 10.05
C LEU A 322 -37.30 30.94 9.70
N HIS A 323 -36.76 30.96 8.48
CA HIS A 323 -35.83 29.97 7.97
C HIS A 323 -34.37 30.35 8.27
N ALA A 324 -33.48 29.36 8.22
CA ALA A 324 -32.08 29.54 8.63
C ALA A 324 -31.33 30.64 7.86
N ASP A 325 -31.68 30.90 6.60
CA ASP A 325 -31.14 31.98 5.78
C ASP A 325 -31.64 33.36 6.19
N GLU A 326 -32.92 33.48 6.57
CA GLU A 326 -33.54 34.71 7.05
C GLU A 326 -32.98 35.09 8.43
N ILE A 327 -32.85 34.11 9.32
CA ILE A 327 -32.20 34.28 10.63
C ILE A 327 -30.73 34.67 10.45
N ALA A 328 -30.04 34.10 9.47
CA ALA A 328 -28.66 34.45 9.17
C ALA A 328 -28.52 35.89 8.67
N ALA A 329 -29.44 36.35 7.82
CA ALA A 329 -29.49 37.74 7.36
C ALA A 329 -29.74 38.72 8.53
N LEU A 330 -30.72 38.44 9.40
CA LEU A 330 -31.00 39.24 10.60
C LEU A 330 -29.82 39.29 11.57
N ALA A 331 -29.13 38.16 11.73
CA ALA A 331 -27.97 38.05 12.59
C ALA A 331 -26.66 38.49 11.93
N GLY A 332 -26.68 38.91 10.65
CA GLY A 332 -25.50 39.27 9.87
C GLY A 332 -24.45 38.15 9.74
N CYS A 333 -24.86 36.89 9.80
CA CYS A 333 -23.98 35.72 9.82
C CYS A 333 -24.22 34.77 8.64
N SER A 334 -23.49 33.66 8.59
CA SER A 334 -23.76 32.60 7.59
C SER A 334 -24.90 31.68 8.03
N VAL A 335 -25.58 31.07 7.06
CA VAL A 335 -26.64 30.07 7.29
C VAL A 335 -26.12 28.87 8.09
N GLU A 336 -24.88 28.47 7.83
CA GLU A 336 -24.17 27.39 8.51
C GLU A 336 -23.94 27.71 9.99
N SER A 337 -23.77 29.00 10.34
CA SER A 337 -23.61 29.45 11.72
C SER A 337 -24.91 29.27 12.50
N VAL A 338 -26.05 29.64 11.90
CA VAL A 338 -27.38 29.43 12.49
C VAL A 338 -27.68 27.94 12.65
N LYS A 339 -27.47 27.14 11.60
CA LYS A 339 -27.66 25.67 11.64
C LYS A 339 -26.84 25.02 12.75
N LYS A 340 -25.56 25.37 12.85
CA LYS A 340 -24.65 24.84 13.86
C LYS A 340 -25.18 25.06 15.28
N TRP A 341 -25.63 26.28 15.59
CA TRP A 341 -26.10 26.60 16.94
C TRP A 341 -27.51 26.07 17.22
N ALA A 342 -28.39 26.01 16.21
CA ALA A 342 -29.66 25.31 16.33
C ALA A 342 -29.44 23.83 16.71
N TYR A 343 -28.53 23.12 16.02
CA TYR A 343 -28.19 21.75 16.36
C TYR A 343 -27.51 21.61 17.73
N ALA A 344 -26.61 22.53 18.08
CA ALA A 344 -25.96 22.52 19.39
C ALA A 344 -26.96 22.71 20.55
N TYR A 345 -28.05 23.42 20.32
CA TYR A 345 -29.12 23.64 21.31
C TYR A 345 -30.30 22.67 21.19
N GLY A 346 -30.25 21.72 20.25
CA GLY A 346 -31.34 20.76 20.01
C GLY A 346 -32.62 21.37 19.44
N LEU A 347 -32.51 22.49 18.70
CA LEU A 347 -33.64 23.17 18.07
C LEU A 347 -33.87 22.62 16.65
N GLU A 348 -35.14 22.40 16.27
CA GLU A 348 -35.51 22.04 14.90
C GLU A 348 -35.56 23.26 13.98
N LEU A 349 -35.12 23.09 12.73
CA LEU A 349 -35.11 24.15 11.72
C LEU A 349 -36.39 24.11 10.87
N ASN A 350 -36.97 25.28 10.61
CA ASN A 350 -38.08 25.43 9.67
C ASN A 350 -37.65 25.05 8.24
N LYS A 351 -38.51 24.32 7.52
CA LYS A 351 -38.27 23.84 6.15
C LYS A 351 -39.19 24.53 5.16
N ARG A 352 -38.65 24.97 4.02
CA ARG A 352 -39.46 25.43 2.89
C ARG A 352 -40.06 24.26 2.11
N PRO A 353 -41.20 24.45 1.42
CA PRO A 353 -41.71 23.49 0.45
C PRO A 353 -40.67 23.18 -0.64
N PRO A 354 -40.67 21.98 -1.23
CA PRO A 354 -39.77 21.63 -2.32
C PRO A 354 -40.01 22.49 -3.57
N GLY A 355 -38.94 23.06 -4.15
CA GLY A 355 -38.96 23.88 -5.36
C GLY A 355 -38.72 25.37 -5.07
N SER A 356 -37.53 25.88 -5.39
CA SER A 356 -37.22 27.31 -5.28
C SER A 356 -37.31 28.01 -6.64
N GLU A 357 -37.85 29.24 -6.67
CA GLU A 357 -37.91 30.08 -7.88
C GLU A 357 -36.52 30.43 -8.44
N SER A 358 -35.47 30.38 -7.61
CA SER A 358 -34.07 30.57 -8.03
C SER A 358 -33.24 29.31 -7.80
N PRO A 359 -32.63 28.73 -8.85
CA PRO A 359 -31.75 27.57 -8.72
C PRO A 359 -30.39 27.96 -8.11
N TRP A 360 -29.80 27.03 -7.36
CA TRP A 360 -28.56 27.21 -6.58
C TRP A 360 -27.32 27.63 -7.38
N ASN A 361 -27.34 27.45 -8.70
CA ASN A 361 -26.22 27.75 -9.59
C ASN A 361 -26.36 29.08 -10.35
N ARG A 362 -27.37 29.90 -10.02
CA ARG A 362 -27.58 31.21 -10.65
C ARG A 362 -26.33 32.08 -10.46
N GLY A 363 -25.68 32.46 -11.57
CA GLY A 363 -24.47 33.29 -11.59
C GLY A 363 -23.14 32.54 -11.56
N THR A 364 -23.12 31.21 -11.41
CA THR A 364 -21.88 30.43 -11.38
C THR A 364 -21.50 29.95 -12.79
N LYS A 365 -20.44 30.51 -13.39
CA LYS A 365 -19.90 30.06 -14.69
C LYS A 365 -18.83 28.97 -14.49
N GLY A 366 -18.87 27.91 -15.31
CA GLY A 366 -17.75 26.98 -15.47
C GLY A 366 -17.60 25.86 -14.42
N TYR A 367 -18.66 25.48 -13.70
CA TYR A 367 -18.57 24.34 -12.79
C TYR A 367 -18.32 23.03 -13.56
N SER A 368 -17.34 22.25 -13.12
CA SER A 368 -17.04 20.93 -13.69
C SER A 368 -17.66 19.84 -12.82
N LEU A 369 -18.43 18.95 -13.45
CA LEU A 369 -18.97 17.79 -12.77
C LEU A 369 -17.94 16.66 -12.88
N ASN A 370 -17.49 16.15 -11.73
CA ASN A 370 -16.57 15.02 -11.67
C ASN A 370 -17.32 13.70 -11.93
N LEU A 371 -17.70 13.47 -13.19
CA LEU A 371 -18.45 12.32 -13.66
C LEU A 371 -17.49 11.25 -14.24
N SER A 372 -17.87 9.98 -14.09
CA SER A 372 -17.19 8.89 -14.80
C SER A 372 -17.41 9.02 -16.32
N LYS A 373 -16.55 8.38 -17.13
CA LYS A 373 -16.71 8.34 -18.60
C LYS A 373 -18.09 7.83 -19.01
N GLU A 374 -18.59 6.79 -18.34
CA GLU A 374 -19.91 6.21 -18.62
C GLU A 374 -21.06 7.18 -18.27
N SER A 375 -20.96 7.89 -17.13
CA SER A 375 -21.97 8.88 -16.74
C SER A 375 -21.95 10.11 -17.64
N LEU A 376 -20.79 10.53 -18.12
CA LEU A 376 -20.65 11.57 -19.14
C LEU A 376 -21.32 11.16 -20.46
N GLU A 377 -21.11 9.92 -20.88
CA GLU A 377 -21.67 9.41 -22.14
C GLU A 377 -23.19 9.26 -22.06
N LYS A 378 -23.73 8.69 -20.97
CA LYS A 378 -25.19 8.68 -20.72
C LYS A 378 -25.78 10.07 -20.72
N ARG A 379 -25.09 11.06 -20.16
CA ARG A 379 -25.56 12.44 -20.14
C ARG A 379 -25.54 13.08 -21.54
N ARG A 380 -24.55 12.76 -22.37
CA ARG A 380 -24.52 13.17 -23.79
C ARG A 380 -25.65 12.54 -24.59
N ILE A 381 -25.89 11.24 -24.40
CA ILE A 381 -26.99 10.51 -25.03
C ILE A 381 -28.32 11.16 -24.62
N ASN A 382 -28.56 11.34 -23.31
CA ASN A 382 -29.78 11.96 -22.82
C ASN A 382 -29.94 13.40 -23.33
N ALA A 383 -28.87 14.20 -23.37
CA ALA A 383 -28.92 15.54 -23.95
C ALA A 383 -29.24 15.50 -25.46
N LYS A 384 -28.77 14.50 -26.19
CA LYS A 384 -29.09 14.32 -27.62
C LYS A 384 -30.54 13.86 -27.82
N THR A 385 -31.05 12.97 -26.98
CA THR A 385 -32.39 12.36 -27.09
C THR A 385 -33.50 13.29 -26.60
N PHE A 386 -33.30 14.03 -25.50
CA PHE A 386 -34.37 14.73 -24.80
C PHE A 386 -34.32 16.26 -24.94
N THR A 387 -33.23 16.84 -25.46
CA THR A 387 -33.19 18.30 -25.68
C THR A 387 -33.92 18.63 -26.97
N LYS A 388 -35.07 19.30 -26.86
CA LYS A 388 -35.80 19.83 -28.00
C LYS A 388 -34.96 20.88 -28.76
N ARG A 389 -34.84 20.72 -30.07
CA ARG A 389 -34.02 21.56 -30.97
C ARG A 389 -34.88 22.09 -32.11
N GLY A 390 -34.36 23.06 -32.86
CA GLY A 390 -35.12 23.63 -33.97
C GLY A 390 -36.42 24.26 -33.48
N ALA A 391 -37.48 24.15 -34.29
CA ALA A 391 -38.82 24.68 -33.98
C ALA A 391 -39.44 24.14 -32.68
N GLU A 392 -38.96 23.01 -32.15
CA GLU A 392 -39.45 22.44 -30.90
C GLU A 392 -38.79 23.05 -29.65
N SER A 393 -37.73 23.84 -29.82
CA SER A 393 -37.03 24.48 -28.71
C SER A 393 -37.76 25.74 -28.24
N ASN A 394 -37.93 25.92 -26.94
CA ASN A 394 -38.50 27.15 -26.37
C ASN A 394 -37.62 28.40 -26.65
N PHE A 395 -36.37 28.23 -27.09
CA PHE A 395 -35.46 29.30 -27.49
C PHE A 395 -35.48 29.58 -29.00
N TRP A 396 -36.29 28.84 -29.77
CA TRP A 396 -36.42 29.03 -31.21
C TRP A 396 -37.20 30.30 -31.52
N LYS A 397 -36.53 31.27 -32.13
CA LYS A 397 -37.13 32.54 -32.56
C LYS A 397 -37.46 32.52 -34.05
N GLY A 398 -38.08 31.44 -34.56
CA GLY A 398 -38.50 31.36 -35.96
C GLY A 398 -37.35 31.21 -36.98
N GLY A 399 -36.16 30.75 -36.55
CA GLY A 399 -35.02 30.57 -37.47
C GLY A 399 -34.34 31.88 -37.88
N THR A 400 -34.38 32.92 -37.05
CA THR A 400 -33.78 34.26 -37.31
C THR A 400 -32.26 34.31 -37.33
N SER A 401 -31.55 33.17 -37.41
CA SER A 401 -30.10 33.20 -37.54
C SER A 401 -29.74 33.83 -38.87
N THR A 402 -28.91 34.85 -38.85
CA THR A 402 -28.37 35.47 -40.07
C THR A 402 -27.50 34.45 -40.82
N GLU A 403 -27.34 34.64 -42.13
CA GLU A 403 -26.46 33.80 -42.94
C GLU A 403 -25.03 33.76 -42.37
N ARG A 404 -24.56 34.89 -41.84
CA ARG A 404 -23.26 34.98 -41.17
C ARG A 404 -23.15 34.09 -39.92
N GLU A 405 -24.22 33.99 -39.13
CA GLU A 405 -24.27 33.13 -37.95
C GLU A 405 -24.32 31.65 -38.33
N LEU A 406 -25.00 31.31 -39.44
CA LEU A 406 -25.06 29.95 -39.99
C LEU A 406 -23.68 29.51 -40.51
N ILE A 407 -23.02 30.35 -41.30
CA ILE A 407 -21.64 30.13 -41.77
C ILE A 407 -20.72 29.91 -40.57
N GLY A 408 -20.76 30.81 -39.57
CA GLY A 408 -19.93 30.68 -38.38
C GLY A 408 -20.22 29.41 -37.55
N ALA A 409 -21.46 28.93 -37.53
CA ALA A 409 -21.83 27.68 -36.87
C ALA A 409 -21.28 26.45 -37.62
N TRP A 410 -21.44 26.44 -38.95
CA TRP A 410 -20.90 25.41 -39.82
C TRP A 410 -19.37 25.34 -39.74
N THR A 411 -18.67 26.48 -39.83
CA THR A 411 -17.20 26.54 -39.70
C THR A 411 -16.73 25.94 -38.37
N ARG A 412 -17.41 26.24 -37.26
CA ARG A 412 -17.09 25.65 -35.94
C ARG A 412 -17.32 24.15 -35.89
N GLN A 413 -18.32 23.63 -36.60
CA GLN A 413 -18.62 22.20 -36.66
C GLN A 413 -17.55 21.43 -37.46
N VAL A 414 -17.05 22.03 -38.54
CA VAL A 414 -16.10 21.40 -39.46
C VAL A 414 -14.64 21.63 -39.06
N ALA A 415 -14.37 22.65 -38.22
CA ALA A 415 -13.03 23.00 -37.73
C ALA A 415 -12.16 21.80 -37.29
N PRO A 416 -12.65 20.78 -36.53
CA PRO A 416 -11.83 19.63 -36.17
C PRO A 416 -11.23 18.87 -37.36
N GLN A 417 -11.99 18.77 -38.47
CA GLN A 417 -11.54 18.12 -39.70
C GLN A 417 -10.52 18.98 -40.43
N VAL A 418 -10.71 20.31 -40.45
CA VAL A 418 -9.74 21.27 -41.00
C VAL A 418 -8.41 21.18 -40.25
N HIS A 419 -8.44 21.12 -38.91
CA HIS A 419 -7.21 21.00 -38.11
C HIS A 419 -6.50 19.68 -38.36
N ALA A 420 -7.25 18.57 -38.47
CA ALA A 420 -6.67 17.27 -38.80
C ALA A 420 -6.02 17.26 -40.19
N ARG A 421 -6.63 17.92 -41.19
CA ARG A 421 -6.08 18.07 -42.55
C ARG A 421 -4.69 18.71 -42.56
N PHE A 422 -4.48 19.70 -41.69
CA PHE A 422 -3.19 20.41 -41.58
C PHE A 422 -2.31 19.87 -40.45
N ASN A 423 -2.53 18.63 -39.98
CA ASN A 423 -1.77 18.01 -38.88
C ASN A 423 -1.66 18.90 -37.62
N TYR A 424 -2.70 19.69 -37.35
CA TYR A 424 -2.77 20.68 -36.27
C TYR A 424 -1.71 21.80 -36.36
N ILE A 425 -1.19 22.07 -37.56
CA ILE A 425 -0.23 23.12 -37.88
C ILE A 425 -0.97 24.40 -38.26
N CYS A 426 -0.62 25.50 -37.60
CA CYS A 426 -1.06 26.84 -37.99
C CYS A 426 -0.47 27.21 -39.35
N GLN A 427 -1.31 27.54 -40.33
CA GLN A 427 -0.90 27.92 -41.68
C GLN A 427 -0.38 29.36 -41.78
N GLY A 428 -0.44 30.14 -40.70
CA GLY A 428 0.13 31.50 -40.64
C GLY A 428 1.54 31.55 -40.03
N CYS A 429 1.84 30.71 -39.04
CA CYS A 429 3.14 30.72 -38.34
C CYS A 429 3.89 29.38 -38.36
N GLY A 430 3.29 28.30 -38.85
CA GLY A 430 3.91 26.97 -38.89
C GLY A 430 4.01 26.25 -37.53
N GLU A 431 3.47 26.81 -36.45
CA GLU A 431 3.46 26.15 -35.13
C GLU A 431 2.34 25.11 -35.03
N GLN A 432 2.66 23.96 -34.44
CA GLN A 432 1.68 22.90 -34.13
C GLN A 432 1.08 23.13 -32.73
N GLY A 433 -0.26 23.20 -32.61
CA GLY A 433 -0.89 23.62 -31.36
C GLY A 433 -2.34 23.17 -31.13
N SER A 434 -2.83 23.32 -29.90
CA SER A 434 -4.17 22.85 -29.50
C SER A 434 -5.27 23.92 -29.49
N ASN A 435 -4.91 25.21 -29.63
CA ASN A 435 -5.87 26.32 -29.64
C ASN A 435 -5.95 26.94 -31.06
N LEU A 436 -6.58 26.19 -31.96
CA LEU A 436 -6.70 26.51 -33.38
C LEU A 436 -8.12 26.98 -33.73
N HIS A 437 -8.21 27.79 -34.77
CA HIS A 437 -9.43 28.32 -35.37
C HIS A 437 -9.42 28.02 -36.87
N ALA A 438 -10.58 27.64 -37.42
CA ALA A 438 -10.75 27.52 -38.86
C ALA A 438 -11.02 28.91 -39.45
N HIS A 439 -10.21 29.30 -40.44
CA HIS A 439 -10.27 30.58 -41.12
C HIS A 439 -10.66 30.38 -42.58
N HIS A 440 -11.54 31.23 -43.11
CA HIS A 440 -11.85 31.24 -44.54
C HIS A 440 -10.67 31.86 -45.31
N LEU A 441 -10.05 31.09 -46.21
CA LEU A 441 -8.92 31.53 -47.03
C LEU A 441 -9.33 32.67 -47.95
N VAL A 442 -10.39 32.47 -48.73
CA VAL A 442 -11.12 33.55 -49.40
C VAL A 442 -12.20 34.04 -48.42
N PRO A 443 -12.15 35.31 -47.98
CA PRO A 443 -13.11 35.84 -47.03
C PRO A 443 -14.54 35.80 -47.57
N VAL A 444 -15.50 35.54 -46.68
CA VAL A 444 -16.92 35.47 -47.03
C VAL A 444 -17.45 36.75 -47.67
N PHE A 445 -16.91 37.93 -47.30
CA PHE A 445 -17.32 39.20 -47.91
C PHE A 445 -16.76 39.39 -49.32
N ALA A 446 -15.70 38.67 -49.68
CA ALA A 446 -15.06 38.74 -51.00
C ALA A 446 -15.74 37.77 -51.98
N ASP A 447 -16.08 36.56 -51.53
CA ASP A 447 -16.88 35.61 -52.29
C ASP A 447 -17.74 34.75 -51.34
N GLU A 448 -19.04 35.02 -51.31
CA GLU A 448 -20.00 34.32 -50.45
C GLU A 448 -20.24 32.87 -50.91
N SER A 449 -20.00 32.56 -52.19
CA SER A 449 -20.21 31.20 -52.73
C SER A 449 -19.26 30.17 -52.11
N LEU A 450 -18.10 30.62 -51.62
CA LEU A 450 -17.08 29.78 -50.98
C LEU A 450 -17.25 29.65 -49.46
N ALA A 451 -18.31 30.23 -48.88
CA ALA A 451 -18.48 30.27 -47.42
C ALA A 451 -18.67 28.90 -46.76
N TYR A 452 -19.22 27.93 -47.50
CA TYR A 452 -19.48 26.55 -47.07
C TYR A 452 -18.53 25.53 -47.72
N GLU A 453 -17.49 25.99 -48.41
CA GLU A 453 -16.50 25.12 -49.05
C GLU A 453 -15.45 24.67 -48.03
N PHE A 454 -15.35 23.35 -47.81
CA PHE A 454 -14.35 22.79 -46.89
C PHE A 454 -12.93 23.14 -47.32
N GLU A 455 -12.69 23.17 -48.63
CA GLU A 455 -11.38 23.47 -49.21
C GLU A 455 -10.95 24.92 -48.95
N ASN A 456 -11.92 25.82 -48.77
CA ASN A 456 -11.69 27.23 -48.44
C ASN A 456 -11.34 27.46 -46.96
N LEU A 457 -11.21 26.42 -46.13
CA LEU A 457 -10.87 26.57 -44.70
C LEU A 457 -9.43 26.19 -44.39
N VAL A 458 -8.72 27.06 -43.67
CA VAL A 458 -7.35 26.80 -43.20
C VAL A 458 -7.26 26.84 -41.68
N SER A 459 -6.27 26.13 -41.14
CA SER A 459 -6.05 26.03 -39.70
C SER A 459 -5.13 27.16 -39.24
N LEU A 460 -5.59 28.05 -38.35
CA LEU A 460 -4.77 29.13 -37.77
C LEU A 460 -4.76 29.07 -36.24
N CYS A 461 -3.66 29.41 -35.59
CA CYS A 461 -3.65 29.65 -34.15
C CYS A 461 -4.43 30.92 -33.82
N ARG A 462 -4.92 31.03 -32.59
CA ARG A 462 -5.68 32.22 -32.14
C ARG A 462 -4.97 33.54 -32.45
N GLN A 463 -3.66 33.62 -32.22
CA GLN A 463 -2.88 34.85 -32.44
C GLN A 463 -2.84 35.25 -33.92
N CYS A 464 -2.51 34.30 -34.83
CA CYS A 464 -2.53 34.57 -36.27
C CYS A 464 -3.94 34.92 -36.76
N HIS A 465 -4.96 34.19 -36.29
CA HIS A 465 -6.34 34.42 -36.66
C HIS A 465 -6.83 35.83 -36.26
N GLU A 466 -6.55 36.24 -35.01
CA GLU A 466 -6.88 37.60 -34.54
C GLU A 466 -6.05 38.65 -35.28
N TYR A 467 -4.76 38.40 -35.54
CA TYR A 467 -3.88 39.33 -36.23
C TYR A 467 -4.35 39.66 -37.65
N ILE A 468 -4.70 38.64 -38.45
CA ILE A 468 -5.19 38.81 -39.83
C ILE A 468 -6.46 39.68 -39.83
N HIS A 469 -7.45 39.35 -38.99
CA HIS A 469 -8.69 40.12 -38.91
C HIS A 469 -8.49 41.53 -38.36
N HIS A 470 -7.62 41.72 -37.37
CA HIS A 470 -7.37 43.03 -36.77
C HIS A 470 -6.61 43.98 -37.71
N LYS A 471 -5.82 43.43 -38.64
CA LYS A 471 -5.01 44.20 -39.58
C LYS A 471 -5.61 44.27 -40.99
N ASN A 472 -6.78 43.65 -41.22
CA ASN A 472 -7.42 43.52 -42.53
C ASN A 472 -6.49 42.91 -43.60
N LEU A 473 -5.72 41.89 -43.21
CA LEU A 473 -4.73 41.23 -44.09
C LEU A 473 -5.30 40.00 -44.81
N GLU A 474 -6.61 39.81 -44.83
CA GLU A 474 -7.22 38.60 -45.39
C GLU A 474 -6.91 38.42 -46.88
N ALA A 475 -6.92 39.50 -47.68
CA ALA A 475 -6.64 39.44 -49.11
C ALA A 475 -5.16 39.11 -49.40
N GLU A 476 -4.24 39.69 -48.64
CA GLU A 476 -2.81 39.41 -48.73
C GLU A 476 -2.52 37.96 -48.31
N PHE A 477 -3.11 37.53 -47.19
CA PHE A 477 -3.00 36.15 -46.72
C PHE A 477 -3.55 35.14 -47.74
N ALA A 478 -4.67 35.45 -48.41
CA ALA A 478 -5.24 34.61 -49.46
C ALA A 478 -4.33 34.50 -50.69
N ALA A 479 -3.76 35.63 -51.14
CA ALA A 479 -2.91 35.68 -52.33
C ALA A 479 -1.57 34.95 -52.14
N ASP A 480 -0.98 35.07 -50.95
CA ASP A 480 0.33 34.49 -50.63
C ASP A 480 0.25 33.11 -49.98
N PHE A 481 -0.95 32.54 -49.87
CA PHE A 481 -1.16 31.28 -49.18
C PHE A 481 -0.40 30.13 -49.84
N ARG A 482 0.53 29.54 -49.08
CA ARG A 482 1.20 28.29 -49.41
C ARG A 482 1.03 27.34 -48.23
N PRO A 483 0.49 26.13 -48.44
CA PRO A 483 0.24 25.21 -47.33
C PRO A 483 1.54 24.80 -46.66
N ILE A 484 1.59 24.93 -45.34
CA ILE A 484 2.71 24.50 -44.51
C ILE A 484 2.48 23.01 -44.19
N THR A 485 3.29 22.15 -44.81
CA THR A 485 3.21 20.68 -44.67
C THR A 485 4.08 20.14 -43.53
N GLU A 486 5.11 20.88 -43.13
CA GLU A 486 6.03 20.53 -42.04
C GLU A 486 6.14 21.68 -41.02
N PRO A 487 6.08 21.40 -39.71
CA PRO A 487 6.16 22.44 -38.68
C PRO A 487 7.56 23.05 -38.63
N GLN A 488 7.65 24.38 -38.67
CA GLN A 488 8.94 25.10 -38.68
C GLN A 488 9.71 25.00 -37.36
N PHE A 489 9.00 24.78 -36.23
CA PHE A 489 9.61 24.69 -34.91
C PHE A 489 8.99 23.55 -34.08
N TRP A 490 9.79 22.51 -33.81
CA TRP A 490 9.47 21.50 -32.80
C TRP A 490 9.64 22.09 -31.40
N ALA A 491 8.70 22.91 -30.94
CA ALA A 491 8.65 23.31 -29.54
C ALA A 491 8.06 22.14 -28.72
N ALA A 492 8.93 21.36 -28.08
CA ALA A 492 8.51 20.35 -27.12
C ALA A 492 7.55 21.00 -26.11
N LYS A 493 6.33 20.44 -25.98
CA LYS A 493 5.34 20.92 -25.01
C LYS A 493 6.04 21.15 -23.67
N PRO A 494 6.07 22.38 -23.13
CA PRO A 494 6.73 22.63 -21.86
C PRO A 494 6.02 21.79 -20.80
N LYS A 495 6.69 20.72 -20.36
CA LYS A 495 6.23 19.98 -19.20
C LYS A 495 6.31 20.98 -18.04
N PRO A 496 5.22 21.23 -17.31
CA PRO A 496 5.35 22.00 -16.07
C PRO A 496 6.46 21.32 -15.27
N ALA A 497 7.41 22.11 -14.75
CA ALA A 497 8.48 21.61 -13.90
C ALA A 497 7.84 21.09 -12.61
N GLY A 498 7.26 19.90 -12.67
CA GLY A 498 6.84 19.15 -11.51
C GLY A 498 8.11 18.94 -10.71
N ARG A 499 8.21 19.57 -9.54
CA ARG A 499 9.22 19.22 -8.55
C ARG A 499 8.95 17.78 -8.15
N LYS A 500 9.56 16.85 -8.88
CA LYS A 500 9.49 15.42 -8.61
C LYS A 500 10.20 15.19 -7.28
N LEU A 501 9.49 14.62 -6.33
CA LEU A 501 10.07 14.27 -5.04
C LEU A 501 11.01 13.09 -5.27
N GLN A 502 12.29 13.27 -4.96
CA GLN A 502 13.28 12.21 -5.00
C GLN A 502 13.49 11.63 -3.59
N ALA A 503 13.81 10.35 -3.54
CA ALA A 503 14.30 9.74 -2.31
C ALA A 503 15.69 10.29 -1.98
N HIS A 504 16.01 10.32 -0.69
CA HIS A 504 17.30 10.76 -0.20
C HIS A 504 17.71 9.92 1.02
N PRO A 505 19.00 9.73 1.26
CA PRO A 505 19.48 8.98 2.41
C PRO A 505 19.33 9.78 3.70
N VAL A 506 19.00 9.10 4.79
CA VAL A 506 19.04 9.63 6.16
C VAL A 506 19.67 8.57 7.06
N LYS A 507 20.69 8.98 7.84
CA LYS A 507 21.43 8.08 8.74
C LYS A 507 20.54 7.55 9.87
N VAL A 508 20.67 6.27 10.19
CA VAL A 508 20.09 5.66 11.40
C VAL A 508 20.98 6.04 12.59
N VAL A 509 20.37 6.60 13.63
CA VAL A 509 21.07 7.08 14.84
C VAL A 509 20.78 6.26 16.09
N GLY A 510 19.76 5.40 16.05
CA GLY A 510 19.42 4.56 17.19
C GLY A 510 18.54 3.38 16.80
N VAL A 511 18.65 2.30 17.57
CA VAL A 511 17.82 1.10 17.46
C VAL A 511 17.48 0.63 18.86
N GLU A 512 16.20 0.42 19.14
CA GLU A 512 15.72 -0.11 20.43
C GLU A 512 14.79 -1.30 20.20
N TYR A 513 14.85 -2.31 21.07
CA TYR A 513 13.92 -3.43 21.04
C TYR A 513 12.61 -3.05 21.74
N LEU A 514 11.47 -3.28 21.08
CA LEU A 514 10.14 -2.90 21.58
C LEU A 514 9.31 -4.09 22.09
N GLY A 515 9.92 -5.27 22.21
CA GLY A 515 9.20 -6.49 22.56
C GLY A 515 8.56 -7.20 21.38
N VAL A 516 7.77 -8.22 21.69
CA VAL A 516 7.00 -8.97 20.71
C VAL A 516 5.69 -8.24 20.43
N GLN A 517 5.43 -7.91 19.17
CA GLN A 517 4.23 -7.19 18.75
C GLN A 517 3.59 -7.85 17.53
N THR A 518 2.28 -7.67 17.35
CA THR A 518 1.61 -8.09 16.11
C THR A 518 2.09 -7.23 14.94
N THR A 519 2.45 -7.92 13.86
CA THR A 519 3.03 -7.31 12.68
C THR A 519 2.19 -7.58 11.43
N TYR A 520 2.37 -6.74 10.42
CA TYR A 520 1.56 -6.68 9.22
C TYR A 520 2.44 -6.40 8.02
N ASP A 521 1.95 -6.70 6.83
CA ASP A 521 2.59 -6.33 5.59
C ASP A 521 1.54 -5.96 4.52
N LEU A 522 2.00 -5.43 3.40
CA LEU A 522 1.15 -5.05 2.29
C LEU A 522 1.80 -5.42 0.96
N GLU A 523 0.96 -5.82 0.00
CA GLU A 523 1.37 -6.10 -1.37
C GLU A 523 1.07 -4.87 -2.24
N VAL A 524 2.03 -4.45 -3.05
CA VAL A 524 1.92 -3.30 -3.96
C VAL A 524 1.81 -3.79 -5.39
N ALA A 525 0.81 -3.29 -6.11
CA ALA A 525 0.62 -3.56 -7.54
C ALA A 525 1.55 -2.68 -8.39
N GLY A 526 2.02 -3.24 -9.50
CA GLY A 526 2.86 -2.54 -10.48
C GLY A 526 4.28 -3.08 -10.53
N ARG A 527 5.18 -2.34 -11.18
CA ARG A 527 6.59 -2.73 -11.40
C ARG A 527 7.45 -2.59 -10.15
N TRP A 528 7.12 -1.65 -9.28
CA TRP A 528 7.90 -1.33 -8.08
C TRP A 528 7.19 -1.85 -6.84
N HIS A 529 7.85 -2.76 -6.16
CA HIS A 529 7.30 -3.53 -5.06
C HIS A 529 7.72 -2.95 -3.71
N ASN A 530 7.55 -1.64 -3.58
CA ASN A 530 7.93 -0.89 -2.38
C ASN A 530 6.86 0.15 -2.04
N PHE A 531 6.94 0.69 -0.83
CA PHE A 531 6.06 1.75 -0.39
C PHE A 531 6.74 2.60 0.69
N VAL A 532 6.07 3.68 1.09
CA VAL A 532 6.59 4.57 2.13
C VAL A 532 5.85 4.37 3.46
N ALA A 533 6.58 3.87 4.45
CA ALA A 533 6.18 3.61 5.83
C ALA A 533 6.86 4.60 6.78
N ASN A 534 6.11 5.40 7.53
CA ASN A 534 6.64 6.47 8.40
C ASN A 534 7.62 7.44 7.72
N GLY A 535 7.56 7.53 6.38
CA GLY A 535 8.48 8.34 5.59
C GLY A 535 9.72 7.59 5.09
N VAL A 536 9.94 6.35 5.52
CA VAL A 536 11.04 5.47 5.06
C VAL A 536 10.55 4.57 3.91
N VAL A 537 11.42 4.33 2.92
CA VAL A 537 11.13 3.40 1.82
C VAL A 537 11.38 1.97 2.29
N VAL A 538 10.34 1.17 2.23
CA VAL A 538 10.34 -0.21 2.71
C VAL A 538 9.84 -1.14 1.62
N HIS A 539 10.31 -2.39 1.66
CA HIS A 539 9.92 -3.41 0.70
C HIS A 539 8.52 -3.96 1.06
N ASN A 540 7.79 -4.46 0.06
CA ASN A 540 6.59 -5.26 0.32
C ASN A 540 6.96 -6.70 0.72
N SER A 541 6.13 -7.42 1.46
CA SER A 541 6.31 -8.87 1.56
C SER A 541 5.80 -9.55 0.28
N PHE A 542 6.72 -10.15 -0.49
CA PHE A 542 6.33 -11.21 -1.42
C PHE A 542 6.06 -12.47 -0.61
N ARG A 543 4.78 -12.85 -0.49
CA ARG A 543 4.40 -14.21 -0.09
C ARG A 543 4.64 -15.23 -1.23
N TYR A 544 5.08 -14.79 -2.40
CA TYR A 544 5.35 -15.66 -3.55
C TYR A 544 6.63 -15.24 -4.26
N THR A 545 7.65 -16.10 -4.28
CA THR A 545 8.79 -15.94 -5.19
C THR A 545 8.44 -16.50 -6.57
N GLY A 546 7.39 -15.96 -7.20
CA GLY A 546 7.05 -16.25 -8.59
C GLY A 546 8.21 -15.96 -9.54
N GLN A 547 9.00 -14.94 -9.20
CA GLN A 547 10.18 -14.52 -9.96
C GLN A 547 11.21 -15.64 -10.13
N ARG A 548 11.46 -16.47 -9.11
CA ARG A 548 12.41 -17.59 -9.21
C ARG A 548 12.01 -18.59 -10.29
N ILE A 549 10.71 -18.76 -10.54
CA ILE A 549 10.19 -19.65 -11.59
C ILE A 549 10.39 -19.01 -12.96
N LEU A 550 10.17 -17.69 -13.07
CA LEU A 550 10.44 -16.94 -14.31
C LEU A 550 11.94 -16.98 -14.65
N ASP A 551 12.80 -16.86 -13.64
CA ASP A 551 14.25 -16.86 -13.77
C ASP A 551 14.80 -18.21 -14.26
N VAL A 552 14.11 -19.33 -14.00
CA VAL A 552 14.44 -20.64 -14.61
C VAL A 552 14.27 -20.58 -16.13
N VAL A 553 13.21 -19.92 -16.62
CA VAL A 553 12.96 -19.78 -18.06
C VAL A 553 14.00 -18.87 -18.71
N ASP A 554 14.44 -17.84 -17.99
CA ASP A 554 15.47 -16.90 -18.43
C ASP A 554 16.90 -17.46 -18.30
N GLY A 555 17.08 -18.67 -17.76
CA GLY A 555 18.39 -19.29 -17.53
C GLY A 555 19.22 -18.63 -16.42
N LYS A 556 18.60 -17.85 -15.54
CA LYS A 556 19.27 -17.20 -14.40
C LYS A 556 19.38 -18.12 -13.19
N HIS A 557 18.52 -19.13 -13.10
CA HIS A 557 18.54 -20.16 -12.07
C HIS A 557 18.45 -21.54 -12.71
N GLU A 558 19.21 -22.50 -12.19
CA GLU A 558 19.03 -23.90 -12.56
C GLU A 558 17.70 -24.43 -12.01
N VAL A 559 17.07 -25.34 -12.75
CA VAL A 559 15.77 -25.94 -12.40
C VAL A 559 15.79 -26.48 -10.97
N GLU A 560 16.87 -27.15 -10.59
CA GLU A 560 16.99 -27.83 -9.29
C GLU A 560 17.25 -26.88 -8.11
N GLU A 561 17.57 -25.62 -8.38
CA GLU A 561 17.63 -24.58 -7.34
C GLU A 561 16.24 -24.13 -6.90
N VAL A 562 15.27 -24.27 -7.80
CA VAL A 562 13.88 -23.83 -7.62
C VAL A 562 12.97 -25.01 -7.32
N PHE A 563 13.19 -26.14 -7.96
CA PHE A 563 12.43 -27.38 -7.79
C PHE A 563 13.28 -28.44 -7.11
N TYR A 564 12.67 -29.19 -6.20
CA TYR A 564 13.31 -30.36 -5.64
C TYR A 564 13.01 -31.57 -6.52
N LEU A 565 14.07 -32.23 -6.97
CA LEU A 565 14.02 -33.56 -7.56
C LEU A 565 14.77 -34.52 -6.65
N ARG A 566 14.22 -35.73 -6.53
CA ARG A 566 14.81 -36.76 -5.69
C ARG A 566 16.13 -37.26 -6.31
N PRO A 567 17.15 -37.64 -5.52
CA PRO A 567 18.36 -38.25 -6.07
C PRO A 567 18.07 -39.56 -6.81
N LEU A 568 18.95 -39.98 -7.71
CA LEU A 568 18.86 -41.31 -8.35
C LEU A 568 19.05 -42.42 -7.30
N GLY A 569 18.36 -43.53 -7.48
CA GLY A 569 18.52 -44.71 -6.63
C GLY A 569 17.24 -45.50 -6.39
N PHE A 570 17.33 -46.44 -5.45
CA PHE A 570 16.23 -47.34 -5.08
C PHE A 570 15.41 -46.77 -3.92
N TYR A 571 14.11 -46.83 -4.08
CA TYR A 571 13.11 -46.38 -3.11
C TYR A 571 12.13 -47.50 -2.80
N THR A 572 11.44 -47.37 -1.68
CA THR A 572 10.43 -48.33 -1.24
C THR A 572 9.13 -47.58 -0.96
N ASP A 573 8.00 -48.10 -1.44
CA ASP A 573 6.70 -47.55 -1.10
C ASP A 573 6.20 -48.01 0.29
N ARG A 574 5.01 -47.54 0.70
CA ARG A 574 4.42 -47.90 2.00
C ARG A 574 4.06 -49.39 2.12
N GLN A 575 3.99 -50.12 1.01
CA GLN A 575 3.67 -51.55 0.95
C GLN A 575 4.94 -52.40 0.88
N GLY A 576 6.13 -51.79 0.92
CA GLY A 576 7.40 -52.50 0.84
C GLY A 576 7.88 -52.78 -0.59
N LYS A 577 7.16 -52.31 -1.62
CA LYS A 577 7.57 -52.51 -3.01
C LYS A 577 8.75 -51.60 -3.33
N LYS A 578 9.85 -52.21 -3.77
CA LYS A 578 11.04 -51.50 -4.24
C LYS A 578 10.83 -51.02 -5.68
N TYR A 579 11.24 -49.79 -5.96
CA TYR A 579 11.29 -49.21 -7.31
C TYR A 579 12.55 -48.36 -7.46
N GLU A 580 13.01 -48.22 -8.69
CA GLU A 580 14.17 -47.41 -9.02
C GLU A 580 13.72 -46.08 -9.61
N TYR A 581 14.35 -44.99 -9.19
CA TYR A 581 14.25 -43.69 -9.87
C TYR A 581 15.46 -43.53 -10.78
N THR A 582 15.21 -43.73 -12.09
CA THR A 582 16.26 -43.79 -13.11
C THR A 582 16.61 -42.42 -13.66
N GLU A 583 17.77 -42.31 -14.31
CA GLU A 583 18.21 -41.08 -14.97
C GLU A 583 17.22 -40.60 -16.04
N ALA A 584 16.64 -41.53 -16.81
CA ALA A 584 15.63 -41.20 -17.81
C ALA A 584 14.37 -40.57 -17.19
N GLN A 585 13.89 -41.11 -16.06
CA GLN A 585 12.75 -40.54 -15.34
C GLN A 585 13.07 -39.16 -14.79
N ARG A 586 14.28 -39.00 -14.22
CA ARG A 586 14.74 -37.70 -13.72
C ARG A 586 14.81 -36.64 -14.82
N ASN A 587 15.33 -36.99 -16.00
CA ASN A 587 15.38 -36.06 -17.14
C ASN A 587 13.98 -35.66 -17.61
N ASN A 588 13.02 -36.58 -17.57
CA ASN A 588 11.61 -36.25 -17.86
C ASN A 588 11.03 -35.26 -16.84
N ASP A 589 11.33 -35.44 -15.55
CA ASP A 589 10.85 -34.54 -14.49
C ASP A 589 11.51 -33.15 -14.57
N ILE A 590 12.78 -33.07 -14.94
CA ILE A 590 13.47 -31.80 -15.24
C ILE A 590 12.78 -31.09 -16.40
N ALA A 591 12.52 -31.81 -17.50
CA ALA A 591 11.83 -31.27 -18.67
C ALA A 591 10.42 -30.77 -18.31
N TRP A 592 9.70 -31.50 -17.45
CA TRP A 592 8.40 -31.07 -16.95
C TRP A 592 8.48 -29.79 -16.11
N CYS A 593 9.47 -29.67 -15.22
CA CYS A 593 9.64 -28.45 -14.42
C CYS A 593 9.95 -27.23 -15.30
N LEU A 594 10.79 -27.40 -16.33
CA LEU A 594 11.06 -26.36 -17.32
C LEU A 594 9.79 -25.94 -18.08
N GLU A 595 9.03 -26.92 -18.58
CA GLU A 595 7.80 -26.68 -19.33
C GLU A 595 6.74 -25.98 -18.46
N ALA A 596 6.56 -26.43 -17.22
CA ALA A 596 5.66 -25.79 -16.29
C ALA A 596 6.08 -24.35 -15.94
N SER A 597 7.38 -24.08 -15.86
CA SER A 597 7.92 -22.73 -15.66
C SER A 597 7.65 -21.84 -16.88
N ARG A 598 7.78 -22.36 -18.10
CA ARG A 598 7.43 -21.65 -19.34
C ARG A 598 5.94 -21.30 -19.38
N ARG A 599 5.07 -22.26 -19.08
CA ARG A 599 3.61 -22.04 -19.01
C ARG A 599 3.24 -21.04 -17.92
N TYR A 600 3.90 -21.09 -16.77
CA TYR A 600 3.73 -20.10 -15.73
C TYR A 600 4.08 -18.69 -16.24
N LYS A 601 5.25 -18.52 -16.88
CA LYS A 601 5.67 -17.25 -17.50
C LYS A 601 4.65 -16.74 -18.52
N GLU A 602 4.19 -17.61 -19.41
CA GLU A 602 3.17 -17.27 -20.40
C GLU A 602 1.87 -16.75 -19.76
N ARG A 603 1.40 -17.38 -18.67
CA ARG A 603 0.20 -16.90 -17.94
C ARG A 603 0.42 -15.54 -17.29
N ILE A 604 1.60 -15.31 -16.71
CA ILE A 604 1.94 -14.00 -16.14
C ILE A 604 1.97 -12.93 -17.23
N GLU A 605 2.56 -13.23 -18.40
CA GLU A 605 2.61 -12.32 -19.55
C GLU A 605 1.20 -12.05 -20.14
N GLN A 606 0.29 -13.03 -20.07
CA GLN A 606 -1.13 -12.88 -20.40
C GLN A 606 -1.92 -12.06 -19.35
N GLY A 607 -1.29 -11.64 -18.25
CA GLY A 607 -1.90 -10.85 -17.19
C GLY A 607 -2.70 -11.65 -16.16
N PHE A 608 -2.49 -12.96 -16.07
CA PHE A 608 -3.11 -13.78 -15.01
C PHE A 608 -2.50 -13.41 -13.65
N ALA A 609 -3.34 -13.46 -12.60
CA ALA A 609 -2.84 -13.34 -11.23
C ALA A 609 -1.98 -14.56 -10.86
N GLU A 610 -0.91 -14.35 -10.10
CA GLU A 610 -0.01 -15.42 -9.64
C GLU A 610 -0.76 -16.53 -8.88
N GLU A 611 -1.81 -16.18 -8.14
CA GLU A 611 -2.63 -17.14 -7.40
C GLU A 611 -3.37 -18.16 -8.27
N HIS A 612 -3.65 -17.79 -9.52
CA HIS A 612 -4.25 -18.65 -10.51
C HIS A 612 -3.16 -19.37 -11.31
N ALA A 613 -2.14 -18.63 -11.76
CA ALA A 613 -1.03 -19.18 -12.54
C ALA A 613 -0.25 -20.25 -11.76
N ARG A 614 -0.14 -20.13 -10.44
CA ARG A 614 0.58 -21.10 -9.59
C ARG A 614 0.03 -22.52 -9.63
N GLY A 615 -1.21 -22.73 -10.06
CA GLY A 615 -1.78 -24.06 -10.25
C GLY A 615 -1.03 -24.89 -11.31
N LEU A 616 -0.22 -24.24 -12.16
CA LEU A 616 0.61 -24.90 -13.17
C LEU A 616 1.96 -25.38 -12.62
N ILE A 617 2.39 -24.87 -11.47
CA ILE A 617 3.73 -25.12 -10.93
C ILE A 617 3.79 -26.54 -10.36
N PRO A 618 4.88 -27.30 -10.62
CA PRO A 618 5.10 -28.60 -10.00
C PRO A 618 5.09 -28.49 -8.47
N PHE A 619 4.48 -29.47 -7.82
CA PHE A 619 4.22 -29.45 -6.38
C PHE A 619 5.50 -29.44 -5.53
N ASP A 620 6.62 -29.93 -6.04
CA ASP A 620 7.90 -30.01 -5.32
C ASP A 620 8.78 -28.76 -5.48
N ILE A 621 8.18 -27.58 -5.69
CA ILE A 621 8.90 -26.31 -5.58
C ILE A 621 9.54 -26.15 -4.19
N ARG A 622 10.80 -25.72 -4.15
CA ARG A 622 11.54 -25.50 -2.89
C ARG A 622 11.01 -24.29 -2.16
N GLN A 623 10.86 -24.44 -0.84
CA GLN A 623 10.32 -23.42 0.05
C GLN A 623 11.24 -23.20 1.24
N HIS A 624 11.09 -22.02 1.82
CA HIS A 624 11.67 -21.66 3.10
C HIS A 624 10.53 -21.25 4.02
N TRP A 625 10.61 -21.64 5.28
CA TRP A 625 9.65 -21.20 6.28
C TRP A 625 10.30 -21.13 7.65
N VAL A 626 9.77 -20.27 8.51
CA VAL A 626 10.05 -20.31 9.94
C VAL A 626 9.03 -21.24 10.59
N MET A 627 9.46 -22.06 11.54
CA MET A 627 8.56 -22.83 12.39
C MET A 627 8.90 -22.66 13.87
N SER A 628 7.89 -22.48 14.72
CA SER A 628 8.06 -22.57 16.19
C SER A 628 7.59 -23.93 16.69
N ALA A 629 8.11 -24.41 17.82
CA ALA A 629 7.62 -25.60 18.51
C ALA A 629 7.98 -25.56 20.00
N ASN A 630 7.16 -26.17 20.85
CA ASN A 630 7.62 -26.57 22.19
C ASN A 630 8.24 -27.97 22.19
N VAL A 631 8.86 -28.37 23.30
CA VAL A 631 9.53 -29.68 23.43
C VAL A 631 8.56 -30.83 23.12
N ARG A 632 7.34 -30.79 23.67
CA ARG A 632 6.30 -31.82 23.43
C ARG A 632 5.91 -31.89 21.95
N SER A 633 5.66 -30.75 21.32
CA SER A 633 5.27 -30.64 19.91
C SER A 633 6.37 -31.11 18.98
N LEU A 634 7.64 -30.82 19.30
CA LEU A 634 8.77 -31.28 18.49
C LEU A 634 8.95 -32.80 18.61
N MET A 635 8.85 -33.37 19.82
CA MET A 635 8.83 -34.84 20.00
C MET A 635 7.70 -35.50 19.22
N HIS A 636 6.50 -34.90 19.25
CA HIS A 636 5.36 -35.40 18.48
C HIS A 636 5.60 -35.36 16.97
N LEU A 637 6.22 -34.28 16.46
CA LEU A 637 6.63 -34.20 15.06
C LEU A 637 7.63 -35.31 14.71
N LEU A 638 8.64 -35.53 15.54
CA LEU A 638 9.65 -36.59 15.35
C LEU A 638 9.00 -37.97 15.32
N ASP A 639 8.04 -38.27 16.21
CA ASP A 639 7.34 -39.55 16.23
C ASP A 639 6.59 -39.84 14.92
N LEU A 640 5.95 -38.81 14.37
CA LEU A 640 5.11 -38.97 13.18
C LEU A 640 5.89 -38.93 11.86
N ARG A 641 7.01 -38.21 11.84
CA ARG A 641 7.75 -37.89 10.60
C ARG A 641 9.10 -38.57 10.48
N TRP A 642 9.65 -39.14 11.56
CA TRP A 642 10.92 -39.86 11.52
C TRP A 642 10.78 -41.40 11.47
N LYS A 643 9.56 -41.91 11.43
CA LYS A 643 9.28 -43.34 11.20
C LYS A 643 9.66 -43.77 9.78
N ALA A 644 10.07 -45.02 9.61
CA ALA A 644 10.61 -45.54 8.36
C ALA A 644 9.61 -45.50 7.18
N ASP A 645 8.31 -45.56 7.46
CA ASP A 645 7.21 -45.50 6.48
C ASP A 645 6.73 -44.05 6.20
N ALA A 646 7.30 -43.04 6.86
CA ALA A 646 7.06 -41.64 6.53
C ALA A 646 7.76 -41.25 5.22
N GLN A 647 7.36 -40.11 4.62
CA GLN A 647 8.04 -39.60 3.44
C GLN A 647 9.51 -39.32 3.73
N LEU A 648 10.41 -39.73 2.82
CA LEU A 648 11.86 -39.60 2.97
C LEU A 648 12.29 -38.15 3.24
N GLU A 649 11.70 -37.18 2.55
CA GLU A 649 12.01 -35.76 2.75
C GLU A 649 11.63 -35.26 4.15
N ALA A 650 10.55 -35.78 4.74
CA ALA A 650 10.15 -35.48 6.11
C ALA A 650 11.08 -36.16 7.13
N GLN A 651 11.51 -37.40 6.86
CA GLN A 651 12.53 -38.07 7.67
C GLN A 651 13.84 -37.29 7.68
N LYS A 652 14.28 -36.78 6.52
CA LYS A 652 15.47 -35.92 6.44
C LYS A 652 15.30 -34.62 7.19
N MET A 653 14.11 -34.02 7.20
CA MET A 653 13.89 -32.87 8.05
C MET A 653 14.07 -33.21 9.54
N CYS A 654 13.52 -34.34 10.00
CA CYS A 654 13.73 -34.80 11.38
C CYS A 654 15.20 -35.04 11.71
N GLU A 655 15.96 -35.62 10.78
CA GLU A 655 17.42 -35.79 10.94
C GLU A 655 18.16 -34.47 11.13
N VAL A 656 17.78 -33.42 10.38
CA VAL A 656 18.43 -32.10 10.47
C VAL A 656 17.94 -31.32 11.70
N ILE A 657 16.70 -31.54 12.15
CA ILE A 657 16.16 -30.97 13.40
C ILE A 657 16.84 -31.59 14.64
N TRP A 658 17.17 -32.88 14.58
CA TRP A 658 17.56 -33.65 15.75
C TRP A 658 18.79 -33.11 16.53
N PRO A 659 19.91 -32.73 15.89
CA PRO A 659 21.06 -32.16 16.61
C PRO A 659 20.69 -30.90 17.41
N HIS A 660 19.81 -30.06 16.86
CA HIS A 660 19.32 -28.85 17.54
C HIS A 660 18.48 -29.21 18.77
N PHE A 661 17.62 -30.22 18.65
CA PHE A 661 16.84 -30.72 19.79
C PHE A 661 17.71 -31.35 20.88
N GLN A 662 18.71 -32.15 20.50
CA GLN A 662 19.66 -32.75 21.43
C GLN A 662 20.48 -31.70 22.19
N ALA A 663 20.96 -30.67 21.50
CA ALA A 663 21.69 -29.58 22.13
C ALA A 663 20.79 -28.75 23.06
N TRP A 664 19.50 -28.61 22.72
CA TRP A 664 18.56 -27.81 23.49
C TRP A 664 18.09 -28.51 24.78
N VAL A 665 17.67 -29.77 24.71
CA VAL A 665 17.10 -30.51 25.86
C VAL A 665 17.77 -31.88 26.05
N PRO A 666 19.05 -31.93 26.45
CA PRO A 666 19.88 -33.14 26.36
C PRO A 666 19.33 -34.35 27.14
N ALA A 667 18.84 -34.18 28.37
CA ALA A 667 18.33 -35.34 29.14
C ALA A 667 17.02 -35.89 28.56
N VAL A 668 16.12 -35.01 28.11
CA VAL A 668 14.87 -35.40 27.44
C VAL A 668 15.15 -36.05 26.09
N ALA A 669 16.12 -35.53 25.34
CA ALA A 669 16.54 -36.08 24.06
C ALA A 669 17.17 -37.48 24.22
N ALA A 670 18.05 -37.69 25.20
CA ALA A 670 18.60 -39.01 25.52
C ALA A 670 17.50 -40.02 25.90
N TRP A 671 16.56 -39.61 26.75
CA TRP A 671 15.40 -40.44 27.07
C TRP A 671 14.56 -40.75 25.82
N TYR A 672 14.32 -39.77 24.96
CA TYR A 672 13.55 -39.94 23.74
C TYR A 672 14.23 -40.92 22.78
N GLU A 673 15.55 -40.82 22.62
CA GLU A 673 16.38 -41.71 21.81
C GLU A 673 16.27 -43.17 22.26
N GLU A 674 16.41 -43.41 23.56
CA GLU A 674 16.31 -44.76 24.14
C GLU A 674 14.88 -45.34 24.01
N ASN A 675 13.85 -44.52 24.24
CA ASN A 675 12.50 -45.02 24.50
C ASN A 675 11.50 -44.86 23.34
N ARG A 676 11.68 -43.86 22.46
CA ARG A 676 10.66 -43.46 21.48
C ARG A 676 11.17 -43.28 20.05
N LEU A 677 12.41 -42.84 19.88
CA LEU A 677 12.98 -42.52 18.57
C LEU A 677 12.80 -43.69 17.60
N LYS A 678 12.06 -43.44 16.51
CA LYS A 678 11.72 -44.43 15.47
C LYS A 678 10.97 -45.67 15.98
N LYS A 679 10.44 -45.66 17.20
CA LYS A 679 9.77 -46.78 17.90
C LYS A 679 8.26 -46.56 18.16
N ALA A 680 7.66 -45.55 17.52
CA ALA A 680 6.32 -45.00 17.74
C ALA A 680 5.34 -45.88 18.58
N ARG A 681 5.02 -45.44 19.81
CA ARG A 681 3.98 -46.01 20.71
C ARG A 681 2.75 -45.12 20.90
N LEU A 682 2.76 -43.90 20.36
CA LEU A 682 1.64 -42.96 20.43
C LEU A 682 1.40 -42.35 19.04
N ALA A 683 0.82 -43.15 18.15
CA ALA A 683 -0.10 -42.63 17.15
C ALA A 683 -1.52 -42.78 17.74
N PRO A 684 -2.47 -41.87 17.48
CA PRO A 684 -3.86 -42.30 17.47
C PRO A 684 -4.07 -43.45 16.50
#